data_AF-A0A8B7NEW8-F1
#
_entry.id   AF-A0A8B7NEW8-F1
#
_cell.length_a   1.000
_cell.length_b   1.000
_cell.length_c   1.000
_cell.angle_alpha   90.00
_cell.angle_beta   90.00
_cell.angle_gamma   90.00
#
_symmetry.space_group_name_H-M   'P 1'
#
loop_
_entity.id
_entity.type
_entity.pdbx_description
1 polymer ?
#
loop_
_entity_poly.entity_id
_entity_poly.type
_entity_poly.pdbx_seq_one_letter_code
_entity_poly.pdbx_strand_id
1 'polypeptide(L)'
;MLKLGNSYHMWKNMKITRGHVSFCSEFCIDSSFYFGIISRKVHLASVDKEQQYAPKTLNSKSIDEVDSERRHNSIGIQMLSKNLFEQIFNNSCSSTSEETDEADLSQCIQHLTAQKLWGKKNTENQDVVLKLPKLLGDDLNSHFVSIATEQVKPYKELLHKLTRQKLPKAPVKFSFSQGWTKYYPDGSSISVDAPECDAFVFDVEVCVNNGNQPTLASAVSDKYWYSWCSHELINSNNSNMKSSKFLSSASVVDNERKILNYNSEVSEENEECSDEMTAPQTKGCELKLDDLIPFGGSNPSRSDNQKPRIIVGHNVSYDRIRIREQYHVPDYPLRFVDTMSLHIAVSGLVQEQRAMIMKNSVATKKVHLPWMSVGTVNNLNDVYKFYCKKKELKKSTRDVFVKGTLDDIREDFQNLMAYCALDVQATHEVLINLLPLFYERCPHPVSFAGMLEMGSSYLPINQSWNKYIENADKQYFIMQTALTKKLGERAVDALKLRDGKYKKDPWLWNLDWTVMTKLKKKGKSTPNWYVKLCKTSGDREGTPEPGNMSTSLRVVPKLLRLTWKGYPLHHEKDYGWGYLRPKYASYKHYLAAIDELENNSSQSDENLSEIEFPYEEFYNVCPVKTPIPGGSVIDELLETQEDWEQLLYGTPRGTKLKISAKSKSLEVSEDHPIDIGINGVEFIRLPHKNGPGHNVGNPLAKDFLNKIEDGTLSSQIKEVAELVLRTTKSISYWRNARDRILNQNTVWLDNNHLPECSLSSDEFNPEAKYGAVLPQVVVCGTVTRRAVEKTWLTASNARADRIGSELKAMITAPPGYHFVGADVDSQELWIAALLGDSYFSGVHGSTAMSWMTLQGTKSEGTDLHSKTAITAHITRDQAKVINYGRIYGAGLKFLQTLLMQFNPSLTPSIARQRAEDIMAATKGEKGWRLNDEARQTVLTLLGEDVRDKAFSKKEINALLRRLMKEHQHYASFANITQSPAVWTNGSESFTFNCLEDIVRRERPVSPVLGAAISKPLEPYYAGNQYMTSRMNWVVQSSAVDYLHLMTVCMKWLAQRYNINMRFSISIHDEVRYLVASEDRYRAALALQITNLLTRCLFALRVGMPDLPLAVAFFSSVDIDKVLRKDPLDSCVTPSNPDGLEKTYGIKPGEALTIYQLLKIIRSLGDEER
;
A
#
# COMPACT_ATOMS: atom_id res chain seq x y z
N MET A 1 -47.37 53.52 -30.37
CA MET A 1 -47.73 54.46 -29.28
C MET A 1 -48.26 53.63 -28.11
N LEU A 2 -48.00 53.85 -26.82
CA LEU A 2 -46.91 54.37 -25.94
C LEU A 2 -47.56 54.41 -24.52
N LYS A 3 -46.91 54.34 -23.35
CA LYS A 3 -45.54 54.60 -22.85
C LYS A 3 -45.43 53.93 -21.45
N LEU A 4 -44.31 53.58 -20.82
CA LEU A 4 -42.92 53.10 -21.10
C LEU A 4 -42.26 53.04 -19.70
N GLY A 5 -41.38 52.12 -19.28
CA GLY A 5 -40.73 50.89 -19.83
C GLY A 5 -39.92 50.26 -18.66
N ASN A 6 -39.10 49.20 -18.72
CA ASN A 6 -38.72 48.10 -19.64
C ASN A 6 -37.82 47.15 -18.76
N SER A 7 -37.66 45.82 -18.88
CA SER A 7 -38.33 44.69 -19.57
C SER A 7 -37.97 43.43 -18.73
N TYR A 8 -38.85 42.45 -18.47
CA TYR A 8 -39.38 41.35 -19.32
C TYR A 8 -38.31 40.39 -19.87
N HIS A 9 -38.45 39.04 -19.81
CA HIS A 9 -39.65 38.19 -19.72
C HIS A 9 -39.44 36.87 -18.93
N MET A 10 -40.51 36.34 -18.30
CA MET A 10 -40.62 34.89 -18.03
C MET A 10 -42.09 34.39 -18.03
N TRP A 11 -42.36 33.40 -18.90
CA TRP A 11 -43.38 32.33 -18.85
C TRP A 11 -44.78 32.53 -18.22
N LYS A 12 -45.83 32.24 -19.01
CA LYS A 12 -47.08 31.65 -18.49
C LYS A 12 -47.85 30.84 -19.55
N ASN A 13 -48.47 29.75 -19.09
CA ASN A 13 -49.55 28.92 -19.70
C ASN A 13 -49.16 27.62 -20.45
N MET A 14 -49.09 26.52 -19.69
CA MET A 14 -49.64 25.22 -20.10
C MET A 14 -50.66 24.76 -19.05
N LYS A 15 -51.83 24.29 -19.49
CA LYS A 15 -52.81 23.58 -18.65
C LYS A 15 -52.66 22.07 -18.87
N ILE A 16 -53.00 21.30 -17.82
CA ILE A 16 -52.87 19.84 -17.76
C ILE A 16 -54.10 19.15 -18.38
N THR A 17 -53.87 18.10 -19.18
CA THR A 17 -54.82 17.01 -19.41
C THR A 17 -54.11 15.65 -19.23
N ARG A 18 -54.80 14.67 -18.64
CA ARG A 18 -54.25 13.39 -18.17
C ARG A 18 -54.24 12.30 -19.25
N GLY A 19 -53.25 11.41 -19.18
CA GLY A 19 -53.53 9.96 -19.22
C GLY A 19 -52.73 9.13 -20.23
N HIS A 20 -51.98 8.14 -19.71
CA HIS A 20 -51.34 7.01 -20.41
C HIS A 20 -50.30 7.29 -21.50
N VAL A 21 -49.03 7.15 -21.12
CA VAL A 21 -47.93 6.73 -22.02
C VAL A 21 -47.07 5.69 -21.28
N SER A 22 -46.89 4.53 -21.90
CA SER A 22 -45.90 3.53 -21.48
C SER A 22 -44.50 3.96 -21.92
N PHE A 23 -43.57 4.10 -20.98
CA PHE A 23 -42.18 4.44 -21.32
C PHE A 23 -41.36 3.20 -21.68
N CYS A 24 -41.13 3.01 -22.99
CA CYS A 24 -39.95 2.29 -23.46
C CYS A 24 -38.69 3.11 -23.11
N SER A 25 -37.68 2.45 -22.53
CA SER A 25 -36.44 3.09 -22.10
C SER A 25 -35.27 2.70 -23.00
N GLU A 26 -35.20 3.31 -24.19
CA GLU A 26 -33.95 3.48 -24.91
C GLU A 26 -33.56 4.95 -24.82
N PHE A 27 -32.42 5.23 -24.20
CA PHE A 27 -31.78 6.53 -24.23
C PHE A 27 -30.29 6.30 -24.47
N CYS A 28 -29.86 6.54 -25.71
CA CYS A 28 -28.47 6.81 -26.00
C CYS A 28 -28.06 8.03 -25.17
N ILE A 29 -27.00 7.90 -24.38
CA ILE A 29 -26.37 9.04 -23.71
C ILE A 29 -25.36 9.61 -24.70
N ASP A 30 -25.73 10.73 -25.29
CA ASP A 30 -24.89 11.50 -26.21
C ASP A 30 -23.63 12.01 -25.47
N SER A 31 -22.46 11.91 -26.10
CA SER A 31 -21.15 12.14 -25.45
C SER A 31 -20.72 13.61 -25.42
N SER A 32 -21.58 14.53 -25.86
CA SER A 32 -21.28 15.94 -26.09
C SER A 32 -21.42 16.83 -24.85
N PHE A 33 -20.63 16.62 -23.79
CA PHE A 33 -20.54 17.57 -22.67
C PHE A 33 -19.14 17.70 -22.01
N TYR A 34 -18.07 17.54 -22.80
CA TYR A 34 -16.68 17.72 -22.35
C TYR A 34 -15.81 18.47 -23.37
N PHE A 35 -16.24 19.64 -23.87
CA PHE A 35 -15.35 20.55 -24.62
C PHE A 35 -15.60 22.04 -24.34
N GLY A 36 -14.49 22.73 -24.06
CA GLY A 36 -14.33 24.16 -23.83
C GLY A 36 -12.94 24.32 -23.23
N ILE A 37 -11.93 24.79 -23.96
CA ILE A 37 -11.86 26.06 -24.70
C ILE A 37 -10.91 25.91 -25.92
N ILE A 38 -11.19 26.62 -27.05
CA ILE A 38 -10.38 26.77 -28.31
C ILE A 38 -10.32 25.49 -29.21
N SER A 39 -10.54 25.50 -30.53
CA SER A 39 -10.92 26.55 -31.52
C SER A 39 -11.91 26.04 -32.60
N ARG A 40 -12.21 26.86 -33.62
CA ARG A 40 -13.41 26.79 -34.50
C ARG A 40 -13.21 26.20 -35.91
N LYS A 41 -14.36 25.75 -36.46
CA LYS A 41 -14.75 25.57 -37.89
C LYS A 41 -14.23 24.33 -38.64
N VAL A 42 -15.17 23.42 -38.94
CA VAL A 42 -15.23 22.62 -40.17
C VAL A 42 -16.64 22.72 -40.74
N HIS A 43 -16.76 22.87 -42.07
CA HIS A 43 -18.04 22.76 -42.80
C HIS A 43 -18.27 21.29 -43.20
N LEU A 44 -19.51 20.82 -43.07
CA LEU A 44 -19.94 19.51 -43.55
C LEU A 44 -19.90 19.46 -45.08
N ALA A 45 -19.21 18.47 -45.64
CA ALA A 45 -19.29 18.10 -47.04
C ALA A 45 -19.50 16.58 -47.15
N SER A 46 -20.70 16.17 -47.54
CA SER A 46 -21.09 14.79 -47.79
C SER A 46 -20.76 14.37 -49.23
N VAL A 47 -20.00 13.30 -49.43
CA VAL A 47 -19.95 12.58 -50.72
C VAL A 47 -19.76 11.08 -50.47
N ASP A 48 -20.76 10.27 -50.84
CA ASP A 48 -20.63 8.83 -50.98
C ASP A 48 -19.66 8.47 -52.12
N LYS A 49 -18.86 7.41 -51.92
CA LYS A 49 -18.39 6.55 -53.03
C LYS A 49 -17.79 5.24 -52.52
N GLU A 50 -18.54 4.16 -52.71
CA GLU A 50 -17.97 2.82 -52.76
C GLU A 50 -16.99 2.72 -53.93
N GLN A 51 -15.76 2.26 -53.69
CA GLN A 51 -14.92 1.68 -54.74
C GLN A 51 -14.22 0.42 -54.23
N GLN A 52 -14.64 -0.72 -54.78
CA GLN A 52 -13.91 -1.98 -54.69
C GLN A 52 -12.55 -1.85 -55.36
N TYR A 53 -11.48 -2.29 -54.72
CA TYR A 53 -10.23 -2.65 -55.41
C TYR A 53 -9.62 -3.93 -54.85
N ALA A 54 -9.23 -4.82 -55.76
CA ALA A 54 -8.74 -6.17 -55.50
C ALA A 54 -7.35 -6.18 -54.81
N PRO A 55 -6.99 -7.26 -54.10
CA PRO A 55 -5.72 -7.33 -53.37
C PRO A 55 -4.53 -7.37 -54.34
N LYS A 56 -3.62 -6.40 -54.21
CA LYS A 56 -2.27 -6.48 -54.79
C LYS A 56 -1.36 -7.23 -53.83
N THR A 57 -0.86 -8.38 -54.25
CA THR A 57 0.23 -9.11 -53.60
C THR A 57 1.46 -8.22 -53.49
N LEU A 58 1.89 -7.93 -52.25
CA LEU A 58 3.13 -7.20 -51.97
C LEU A 58 4.30 -8.19 -51.92
N ASN A 59 5.35 -7.91 -52.70
CA ASN A 59 6.58 -8.70 -52.71
C ASN A 59 7.26 -8.71 -51.35
N SER A 60 7.66 -9.89 -50.90
CA SER A 60 8.58 -10.08 -49.77
C SER A 60 9.97 -9.52 -50.10
N LYS A 61 10.31 -8.37 -49.53
CA LYS A 61 11.71 -7.96 -49.30
C LYS A 61 12.05 -8.21 -47.84
N SER A 62 13.28 -8.67 -47.59
CA SER A 62 13.84 -8.93 -46.27
C SER A 62 13.79 -7.68 -45.38
N ILE A 63 13.31 -7.84 -44.15
CA ILE A 63 13.04 -6.75 -43.20
C ILE A 63 14.32 -6.23 -42.52
N ASP A 64 15.44 -6.94 -42.64
CA ASP A 64 16.66 -6.69 -41.87
C ASP A 64 17.59 -5.57 -42.43
N GLU A 65 17.25 -4.93 -43.55
CA GLU A 65 17.99 -3.79 -44.13
C GLU A 65 17.09 -2.59 -44.46
N VAL A 66 16.41 -2.04 -43.45
CA VAL A 66 15.85 -0.69 -43.51
C VAL A 66 16.45 0.14 -42.38
N ASP A 67 17.37 1.03 -42.74
CA ASP A 67 17.87 2.08 -41.85
C ASP A 67 16.70 3.05 -41.57
N SER A 68 16.06 2.88 -40.42
CA SER A 68 14.86 3.63 -40.05
C SER A 68 15.27 4.96 -39.44
N GLU A 69 14.84 6.07 -40.05
CA GLU A 69 15.06 7.42 -39.53
C GLU A 69 14.51 7.53 -38.10
N ARG A 70 15.41 7.54 -37.11
CA ARG A 70 15.06 7.59 -35.68
C ARG A 70 14.32 8.89 -35.39
N ARG A 71 13.02 8.79 -35.06
CA ARG A 71 12.19 9.96 -34.74
C ARG A 71 12.65 10.60 -33.42
N HIS A 72 12.85 11.91 -33.45
CA HIS A 72 13.17 12.72 -32.29
C HIS A 72 12.22 13.91 -32.23
N ASN A 73 11.84 14.34 -31.03
CA ASN A 73 11.06 15.57 -30.85
C ASN A 73 11.97 16.83 -30.87
N SER A 74 11.36 18.02 -30.80
CA SER A 74 12.04 19.32 -30.88
C SER A 74 13.11 19.58 -29.81
N ILE A 75 13.14 18.78 -28.73
CA ILE A 75 14.15 18.86 -27.66
C ILE A 75 15.11 17.65 -27.63
N GLY A 76 15.09 16.82 -28.68
CA GLY A 76 16.04 15.71 -28.87
C GLY A 76 15.72 14.42 -28.11
N ILE A 77 14.50 14.23 -27.61
CA ILE A 77 14.07 12.95 -27.02
C ILE A 77 13.68 11.98 -28.15
N GLN A 78 14.22 10.76 -28.13
CA GLN A 78 13.85 9.69 -29.06
C GLN A 78 12.41 9.24 -28.83
N MET A 79 11.59 9.33 -29.88
CA MET A 79 10.17 9.00 -29.90
C MET A 79 9.94 7.59 -30.44
N LEU A 80 8.69 7.12 -30.50
CA LEU A 80 8.37 5.84 -31.13
C LEU A 80 8.90 5.78 -32.57
N SER A 81 9.37 4.59 -32.95
CA SER A 81 9.72 4.27 -34.33
C SER A 81 8.55 4.61 -35.27
N LYS A 82 8.87 5.05 -36.48
CA LYS A 82 7.87 5.46 -37.48
C LYS A 82 6.78 4.40 -37.69
N ASN A 83 7.19 3.12 -37.73
CA ASN A 83 6.29 1.97 -37.83
C ASN A 83 5.26 1.87 -36.69
N LEU A 84 5.64 2.13 -35.44
CA LEU A 84 4.72 2.06 -34.30
C LEU A 84 3.86 3.33 -34.22
N PHE A 85 4.44 4.50 -34.48
CA PHE A 85 3.72 5.78 -34.50
C PHE A 85 2.57 5.76 -35.52
N GLU A 86 2.85 5.34 -36.76
CA GLU A 86 1.86 5.24 -37.84
C GLU A 86 0.75 4.21 -37.58
N GLN A 87 0.95 3.24 -36.69
CA GLN A 87 -0.06 2.25 -36.30
C GLN A 87 -0.94 2.71 -35.12
N ILE A 88 -0.45 3.61 -34.26
CA ILE A 88 -1.14 4.05 -33.04
C ILE A 88 -1.78 5.43 -33.19
N PHE A 89 -1.10 6.37 -33.85
CA PHE A 89 -1.47 7.80 -33.81
C PHE A 89 -1.98 8.38 -35.14
N ASN A 90 -1.81 7.71 -36.29
CA ASN A 90 -2.18 8.25 -37.61
C ASN A 90 -3.62 8.81 -37.68
N ASN A 91 -4.61 8.04 -37.22
CA ASN A 91 -6.02 8.45 -37.21
C ASN A 91 -6.30 9.60 -36.23
N SER A 92 -5.50 9.71 -35.17
CA SER A 92 -5.61 10.76 -34.15
C SER A 92 -4.95 12.08 -34.58
N CYS A 93 -4.15 12.09 -35.65
CA CYS A 93 -3.27 13.19 -36.03
C CYS A 93 -3.84 14.12 -37.11
N SER A 94 -5.15 14.07 -37.37
CA SER A 94 -5.81 14.88 -38.40
C SER A 94 -6.21 16.29 -37.94
N SER A 95 -5.26 17.13 -37.49
CA SER A 95 -5.40 18.61 -37.51
C SER A 95 -4.23 19.45 -36.96
N THR A 96 -3.16 18.87 -36.42
CA THR A 96 -2.03 19.65 -35.85
C THR A 96 -0.69 19.20 -36.42
N SER A 97 -0.12 20.01 -37.30
CA SER A 97 1.27 19.93 -37.74
C SER A 97 2.23 20.21 -36.59
N GLU A 98 3.38 19.52 -36.56
CA GLU A 98 4.39 19.54 -35.49
C GLU A 98 5.22 20.85 -35.41
N GLU A 99 4.60 22.02 -35.55
CA GLU A 99 5.21 23.30 -35.17
C GLU A 99 4.91 23.59 -33.70
N THR A 100 5.76 23.10 -32.80
CA THR A 100 5.87 23.65 -31.45
C THR A 100 6.18 25.14 -31.60
N ASP A 101 5.39 26.03 -31.00
CA ASP A 101 5.61 27.47 -31.06
C ASP A 101 7.07 27.78 -30.66
N GLU A 102 7.80 28.56 -31.46
CA GLU A 102 9.21 28.89 -31.20
C GLU A 102 9.38 29.49 -29.80
N ALA A 103 8.35 30.20 -29.30
CA ALA A 103 8.30 30.72 -27.95
C ALA A 103 8.32 29.61 -26.89
N ASP A 104 7.54 28.55 -27.05
CA ASP A 104 7.45 27.43 -26.11
C ASP A 104 8.72 26.58 -26.14
N LEU A 105 9.28 26.33 -27.33
CA LEU A 105 10.57 25.66 -27.47
C LEU A 105 11.70 26.44 -26.78
N SER A 106 11.73 27.77 -26.95
CA SER A 106 12.68 28.65 -26.27
C SER A 106 12.53 28.58 -24.74
N GLN A 107 11.30 28.58 -24.22
CA GLN A 107 11.06 28.40 -22.78
C GLN A 107 11.54 27.03 -22.26
N CYS A 108 11.32 25.95 -23.03
CA CYS A 108 11.81 24.61 -22.68
C CYS A 108 13.35 24.59 -22.58
N ILE A 109 14.04 25.14 -23.58
CA ILE A 109 15.50 25.22 -23.60
C ILE A 109 16.01 26.06 -22.42
N GLN A 110 15.40 27.21 -22.13
CA GLN A 110 15.76 28.06 -20.99
C GLN A 110 15.60 27.31 -19.65
N HIS A 111 14.49 26.60 -19.45
CA HIS A 111 14.24 25.80 -18.25
C HIS A 111 15.26 24.67 -18.07
N LEU A 112 15.51 23.89 -19.12
CA LEU A 112 16.49 22.79 -19.10
C LEU A 112 17.93 23.28 -18.94
N THR A 113 18.25 24.47 -19.47
CA THR A 113 19.56 25.12 -19.29
C THR A 113 19.74 25.58 -17.83
N ALA A 114 18.75 26.24 -17.24
CA ALA A 114 18.76 26.65 -15.83
C ALA A 114 18.95 25.45 -14.87
N GLN A 115 18.37 24.29 -15.22
CA GLN A 115 18.48 23.05 -14.45
C GLN A 115 19.73 22.19 -14.78
N LYS A 116 20.64 22.71 -15.62
CA LYS A 116 21.90 22.07 -16.07
C LYS A 116 21.68 20.69 -16.72
N LEU A 117 20.66 20.60 -17.58
CA LEU A 117 20.29 19.39 -18.32
C LEU A 117 20.44 19.53 -19.85
N TRP A 118 20.22 20.74 -20.39
CA TRP A 118 20.38 20.98 -21.82
C TRP A 118 21.80 20.67 -22.33
N GLY A 119 21.91 20.09 -23.53
CA GLY A 119 23.18 19.77 -24.18
C GLY A 119 23.92 18.53 -23.64
N LYS A 120 23.33 17.75 -22.73
CA LYS A 120 23.87 16.44 -22.34
C LYS A 120 23.65 15.40 -23.44
N LYS A 121 24.55 14.41 -23.53
CA LYS A 121 24.38 13.29 -24.48
C LYS A 121 23.22 12.42 -24.05
N ASN A 122 22.37 12.07 -25.00
CA ASN A 122 21.26 11.15 -24.80
C ASN A 122 21.73 9.70 -25.02
N THR A 123 21.08 8.75 -24.36
CA THR A 123 21.30 7.32 -24.63
C THR A 123 20.27 6.86 -25.65
N GLU A 124 20.70 6.62 -26.88
CA GLU A 124 19.82 6.15 -27.96
C GLU A 124 19.55 4.65 -27.83
N ASN A 125 18.27 4.27 -27.96
CA ASN A 125 17.81 2.89 -27.98
C ASN A 125 17.67 2.39 -29.42
N GLN A 126 17.71 1.08 -29.61
CA GLN A 126 17.43 0.47 -30.90
C GLN A 126 15.93 0.62 -31.24
N ASP A 127 15.61 1.02 -32.47
CA ASP A 127 14.22 1.10 -32.92
C ASP A 127 13.55 -0.29 -32.95
N VAL A 128 12.29 -0.34 -32.52
CA VAL A 128 11.47 -1.57 -32.54
C VAL A 128 10.50 -1.51 -33.71
N VAL A 129 10.52 -2.55 -34.54
CA VAL A 129 9.59 -2.76 -35.67
C VAL A 129 8.69 -3.94 -35.34
N LEU A 130 7.38 -3.70 -35.25
CA LEU A 130 6.37 -4.68 -34.84
C LEU A 130 5.03 -4.33 -35.47
N LYS A 131 4.37 -5.33 -36.06
CA LYS A 131 2.98 -5.23 -36.52
C LYS A 131 2.04 -5.40 -35.33
N LEU A 132 1.30 -4.36 -34.99
CA LEU A 132 0.35 -4.36 -33.88
C LEU A 132 -0.98 -5.03 -34.27
N PRO A 133 -1.73 -5.58 -33.31
CA PRO A 133 -3.09 -6.05 -33.55
C PRO A 133 -3.98 -4.88 -34.00
N LYS A 134 -4.90 -5.12 -34.94
CA LYS A 134 -5.83 -4.09 -35.41
C LYS A 134 -6.69 -3.58 -34.24
N LEU A 135 -6.62 -2.27 -33.99
CA LEU A 135 -7.46 -1.60 -32.98
C LEU A 135 -8.94 -1.67 -33.38
N LEU A 136 -9.82 -1.75 -32.37
CA LEU A 136 -11.27 -1.93 -32.54
C LEU A 136 -12.07 -0.61 -32.56
N GLY A 137 -11.38 0.54 -32.50
CA GLY A 137 -11.97 1.87 -32.61
C GLY A 137 -11.12 2.78 -33.49
N ASP A 138 -11.63 3.96 -33.79
CA ASP A 138 -10.96 4.94 -34.67
C ASP A 138 -9.67 5.50 -34.04
N ASP A 139 -9.67 5.61 -32.70
CA ASP A 139 -8.54 6.03 -31.88
C ASP A 139 -8.26 5.04 -30.73
N LEU A 140 -7.18 5.27 -29.99
CA LEU A 140 -6.78 4.39 -28.89
C LEU A 140 -7.78 4.43 -27.70
N ASN A 141 -8.46 5.55 -27.48
CA ASN A 141 -9.41 5.70 -26.38
C ASN A 141 -10.70 4.90 -26.64
N SER A 142 -11.28 5.06 -27.83
CA SER A 142 -12.44 4.28 -28.32
C SER A 142 -12.13 2.78 -28.40
N HIS A 143 -10.91 2.39 -28.76
CA HIS A 143 -10.46 1.00 -28.65
C HIS A 143 -10.56 0.48 -27.19
N PHE A 144 -9.97 1.18 -26.22
CA PHE A 144 -10.02 0.80 -24.80
C PHE A 144 -11.45 0.82 -24.22
N VAL A 145 -12.29 1.77 -24.64
CA VAL A 145 -13.72 1.79 -24.32
C VAL A 145 -14.43 0.55 -24.86
N SER A 146 -14.15 0.17 -26.11
CA SER A 146 -14.79 -0.97 -26.79
C SER A 146 -14.46 -2.30 -26.12
N ILE A 147 -13.17 -2.61 -25.95
CA ILE A 147 -12.74 -3.89 -25.31
C ILE A 147 -13.23 -4.00 -23.87
N ALA A 148 -13.21 -2.91 -23.11
CA ALA A 148 -13.72 -2.91 -21.75
C ALA A 148 -15.24 -3.08 -21.71
N THR A 149 -15.97 -2.45 -22.64
CA THR A 149 -17.43 -2.57 -22.73
C THR A 149 -17.85 -3.99 -23.10
N GLU A 150 -17.18 -4.62 -24.05
CA GLU A 150 -17.39 -6.02 -24.43
C GLU A 150 -17.15 -6.96 -23.24
N GLN A 151 -16.00 -6.83 -22.56
CA GLN A 151 -15.65 -7.66 -21.41
C GLN A 151 -16.63 -7.53 -20.22
N VAL A 152 -17.20 -6.35 -19.97
CA VAL A 152 -18.14 -6.14 -18.84
C VAL A 152 -19.62 -6.31 -19.21
N LYS A 153 -19.97 -6.30 -20.50
CA LYS A 153 -21.36 -6.39 -20.97
C LYS A 153 -22.16 -7.52 -20.30
N PRO A 154 -21.74 -8.80 -20.33
CA PRO A 154 -22.51 -9.88 -19.71
C PRO A 154 -22.70 -9.67 -18.19
N TYR A 155 -21.64 -9.21 -17.50
CA TYR A 155 -21.69 -8.97 -16.06
C TYR A 155 -22.60 -7.78 -15.70
N LYS A 156 -22.61 -6.71 -16.52
CA LYS A 156 -23.53 -5.57 -16.35
C LYS A 156 -24.99 -5.98 -16.58
N GLU A 157 -25.28 -6.79 -17.59
CA GLU A 157 -26.63 -7.30 -17.85
C GLU A 157 -27.17 -8.12 -16.67
N LEU A 158 -26.31 -8.97 -16.08
CA LEU A 158 -26.62 -9.73 -14.87
C LEU A 158 -26.86 -8.84 -13.63
N LEU A 159 -26.03 -7.81 -13.41
CA LEU A 159 -26.24 -6.83 -12.33
C LEU A 159 -27.51 -6.01 -12.53
N HIS A 160 -27.84 -5.61 -13.76
CA HIS A 160 -29.09 -4.92 -14.07
C HIS A 160 -30.32 -5.80 -13.81
N LYS A 161 -30.23 -7.10 -14.10
CA LYS A 161 -31.28 -8.07 -13.78
C LYS A 161 -31.50 -8.19 -12.27
N LEU A 162 -30.40 -8.29 -11.51
CA LEU A 162 -30.41 -8.38 -10.05
C LEU A 162 -30.91 -7.09 -9.36
N THR A 163 -30.60 -5.91 -9.91
CA THR A 163 -30.95 -4.61 -9.30
C THR A 163 -32.31 -4.05 -9.70
N ARG A 164 -32.85 -4.40 -10.87
CA ARG A 164 -34.17 -3.90 -11.34
C ARG A 164 -35.36 -4.65 -10.75
N GLN A 165 -35.19 -5.90 -10.35
CA GLN A 165 -36.28 -6.72 -9.81
C GLN A 165 -36.36 -6.57 -8.29
N LYS A 166 -37.58 -6.58 -7.75
CA LYS A 166 -37.80 -6.71 -6.30
C LYS A 166 -37.47 -8.15 -5.91
N LEU A 167 -36.58 -8.33 -4.94
CA LEU A 167 -36.21 -9.66 -4.46
C LEU A 167 -37.44 -10.49 -4.04
N PRO A 168 -37.41 -11.82 -4.22
CA PRO A 168 -38.37 -12.72 -3.58
C PRO A 168 -38.38 -12.52 -2.06
N LYS A 169 -39.51 -12.81 -1.40
CA LYS A 169 -39.58 -12.78 0.06
C LYS A 169 -38.62 -13.82 0.64
N ALA A 170 -37.86 -13.45 1.67
CA ALA A 170 -37.03 -14.39 2.41
C ALA A 170 -37.88 -15.51 3.03
N PRO A 171 -37.36 -16.76 3.10
CA PRO A 171 -38.04 -17.86 3.80
C PRO A 171 -38.34 -17.51 5.25
N VAL A 172 -39.53 -17.91 5.74
CA VAL A 172 -39.90 -17.74 7.17
C VAL A 172 -39.19 -18.78 8.05
N LYS A 173 -38.87 -19.94 7.49
CA LYS A 173 -38.14 -21.03 8.13
C LYS A 173 -37.13 -21.59 7.13
N PHE A 174 -35.89 -21.75 7.55
CA PHE A 174 -34.82 -22.35 6.74
C PHE A 174 -34.74 -23.86 6.99
N SER A 175 -34.40 -24.62 5.95
CA SER A 175 -34.08 -26.05 6.03
C SER A 175 -32.71 -26.26 6.67
N PHE A 176 -32.64 -27.15 7.64
CA PHE A 176 -31.39 -27.61 8.24
C PHE A 176 -30.96 -28.91 7.57
N SER A 177 -30.37 -28.78 6.38
CA SER A 177 -29.98 -29.89 5.51
C SER A 177 -28.66 -29.57 4.81
N GLN A 178 -27.82 -30.59 4.63
CA GLN A 178 -26.49 -30.45 4.03
C GLN A 178 -26.58 -29.95 2.58
N GLY A 179 -25.62 -29.10 2.19
CA GLY A 179 -25.55 -28.57 0.83
C GLY A 179 -26.56 -27.45 0.59
N TRP A 180 -26.87 -27.17 -0.67
CA TRP A 180 -27.79 -26.08 -1.02
C TRP A 180 -29.24 -26.50 -0.92
N THR A 181 -30.05 -25.61 -0.31
CA THR A 181 -31.51 -25.64 -0.40
C THR A 181 -31.99 -24.41 -1.17
N LYS A 182 -32.77 -24.63 -2.23
CA LYS A 182 -33.46 -23.61 -3.03
C LYS A 182 -34.86 -23.39 -2.48
N TYR A 183 -35.29 -22.13 -2.36
CA TYR A 183 -36.62 -21.75 -1.89
C TYR A 183 -37.39 -20.99 -2.98
N TYR A 184 -38.62 -21.43 -3.21
CA TYR A 184 -39.55 -20.83 -4.16
C TYR A 184 -40.39 -19.72 -3.51
N PRO A 185 -40.91 -18.74 -4.28
CA PRO A 185 -41.74 -17.66 -3.75
C PRO A 185 -43.07 -18.11 -3.10
N ASP A 186 -43.51 -19.34 -3.34
CA ASP A 186 -44.68 -19.96 -2.70
C ASP A 186 -44.39 -20.57 -1.31
N GLY A 187 -43.11 -20.60 -0.89
CA GLY A 187 -42.66 -21.16 0.37
C GLY A 187 -42.21 -22.63 0.29
N SER A 188 -42.31 -23.28 -0.86
CA SER A 188 -41.75 -24.62 -1.07
C SER A 188 -40.22 -24.58 -1.20
N SER A 189 -39.55 -25.69 -0.88
CA SER A 189 -38.09 -25.79 -0.95
C SER A 189 -37.63 -27.15 -1.45
N ILE A 190 -36.50 -27.18 -2.16
CA ILE A 190 -35.83 -28.41 -2.64
C ILE A 190 -34.33 -28.35 -2.38
N SER A 191 -33.70 -29.50 -2.14
CA SER A 191 -32.25 -29.62 -2.17
C SER A 191 -31.74 -29.56 -3.62
N VAL A 192 -30.58 -28.93 -3.83
CA VAL A 192 -29.91 -28.82 -5.14
C VAL A 192 -28.41 -28.96 -4.97
N ASP A 193 -27.70 -29.46 -5.98
CA ASP A 193 -26.23 -29.57 -5.93
C ASP A 193 -25.55 -28.20 -6.02
N ALA A 194 -26.16 -27.28 -6.76
CA ALA A 194 -25.67 -25.92 -6.99
C ALA A 194 -26.81 -24.95 -7.35
N PRO A 195 -26.67 -23.63 -7.10
CA PRO A 195 -27.66 -22.63 -7.51
C PRO A 195 -27.75 -22.49 -9.04
N GLU A 196 -28.97 -22.54 -9.58
CA GLU A 196 -29.24 -22.48 -11.04
C GLU A 196 -29.07 -21.10 -11.70
N CYS A 197 -29.21 -20.01 -10.93
CA CYS A 197 -29.19 -18.65 -11.48
C CYS A 197 -27.75 -18.19 -11.84
N ASP A 198 -27.64 -17.01 -12.46
CA ASP A 198 -26.35 -16.47 -12.93
C ASP A 198 -25.87 -15.25 -12.12
N ALA A 199 -26.77 -14.65 -11.34
CA ALA A 199 -26.51 -13.43 -10.58
C ALA A 199 -27.01 -13.60 -9.14
N PHE A 200 -26.14 -13.34 -8.17
CA PHE A 200 -26.44 -13.53 -6.74
C PHE A 200 -25.96 -12.35 -5.91
N VAL A 201 -26.66 -12.07 -4.81
CA VAL A 201 -26.03 -11.52 -3.60
C VAL A 201 -25.78 -12.67 -2.64
N PHE A 202 -24.59 -12.72 -2.03
CA PHE A 202 -24.10 -13.85 -1.25
C PHE A 202 -23.35 -13.38 0.00
N ASP A 203 -23.43 -14.18 1.06
CA ASP A 203 -22.72 -14.02 2.33
C ASP A 203 -22.46 -15.43 2.94
N VAL A 204 -21.32 -15.61 3.60
CA VAL A 204 -20.94 -16.87 4.25
C VAL A 204 -20.31 -16.63 5.63
N GLU A 205 -20.83 -17.33 6.63
CA GLU A 205 -20.35 -17.29 8.01
C GLU A 205 -19.58 -18.58 8.37
N VAL A 206 -18.65 -18.42 9.30
CA VAL A 206 -17.67 -19.43 9.71
C VAL A 206 -17.59 -19.50 11.22
N CYS A 207 -17.70 -20.71 11.79
CA CYS A 207 -17.41 -20.96 13.20
C CYS A 207 -15.89 -20.89 13.44
N VAL A 208 -15.40 -19.72 13.89
CA VAL A 208 -13.96 -19.43 14.03
C VAL A 208 -13.25 -20.39 14.98
N ASN A 209 -13.96 -20.91 15.99
CA ASN A 209 -13.42 -21.91 16.93
C ASN A 209 -13.24 -23.31 16.32
N ASN A 210 -13.91 -23.62 15.21
CA ASN A 210 -13.79 -24.90 14.49
C ASN A 210 -12.79 -24.83 13.32
N GLY A 211 -12.52 -23.64 12.78
CA GLY A 211 -11.51 -23.42 11.76
C GLY A 211 -11.94 -22.37 10.73
N ASN A 212 -11.41 -22.51 9.50
CA ASN A 212 -11.72 -21.59 8.38
C ASN A 212 -12.81 -22.12 7.43
N GLN A 213 -13.30 -23.35 7.64
CA GLN A 213 -14.28 -24.01 6.77
C GLN A 213 -15.62 -23.24 6.73
N PRO A 214 -16.30 -23.14 5.57
CA PRO A 214 -17.63 -22.55 5.50
C PRO A 214 -18.59 -23.31 6.42
N THR A 215 -19.40 -22.59 7.21
CA THR A 215 -20.34 -23.21 8.17
C THR A 215 -21.79 -23.04 7.72
N LEU A 216 -22.19 -21.80 7.44
CA LEU A 216 -23.51 -21.42 6.93
C LEU A 216 -23.34 -20.39 5.81
N ALA A 217 -24.19 -20.44 4.79
CA ALA A 217 -24.22 -19.39 3.78
C ALA A 217 -25.64 -19.08 3.31
N SER A 218 -25.85 -17.84 2.88
CA SER A 218 -27.12 -17.36 2.34
C SER A 218 -26.90 -16.72 0.98
N ALA A 219 -27.78 -16.99 0.02
CA ALA A 219 -27.76 -16.34 -1.28
C ALA A 219 -29.16 -15.96 -1.75
N VAL A 220 -29.25 -14.87 -2.51
CA VAL A 220 -30.49 -14.49 -3.21
C VAL A 220 -30.19 -14.12 -4.65
N SER A 221 -31.07 -14.54 -5.55
CA SER A 221 -31.04 -14.24 -6.99
C SER A 221 -32.23 -13.35 -7.38
N ASP A 222 -32.39 -13.07 -8.67
CA ASP A 222 -33.59 -12.41 -9.21
C ASP A 222 -34.89 -13.23 -8.96
N LYS A 223 -34.79 -14.55 -8.76
CA LYS A 223 -35.96 -15.47 -8.67
C LYS A 223 -36.12 -16.19 -7.35
N TYR A 224 -35.02 -16.67 -6.77
CA TYR A 224 -35.02 -17.63 -5.67
C TYR A 224 -34.07 -17.22 -4.54
N TRP A 225 -34.44 -17.59 -3.32
CA TRP A 225 -33.53 -17.63 -2.17
C TRP A 225 -32.83 -18.99 -2.10
N TYR A 226 -31.66 -19.01 -1.50
CA TYR A 226 -30.89 -20.21 -1.21
C TYR A 226 -30.25 -20.13 0.19
N SER A 227 -30.12 -21.28 0.84
CA SER A 227 -29.29 -21.46 2.04
C SER A 227 -28.37 -22.65 1.85
N TRP A 228 -27.19 -22.61 2.45
CA TRP A 228 -26.23 -23.70 2.44
C TRP A 228 -25.80 -24.04 3.88
N CYS A 229 -25.76 -25.33 4.21
CA CYS A 229 -25.22 -25.82 5.48
C CYS A 229 -24.07 -26.79 5.23
N SER A 230 -22.99 -26.67 6.01
CA SER A 230 -21.82 -27.54 5.87
C SER A 230 -22.09 -28.98 6.33
N HIS A 231 -21.32 -29.92 5.79
CA HIS A 231 -21.33 -31.31 6.25
C HIS A 231 -21.03 -31.42 7.76
N GLU A 232 -20.02 -30.69 8.25
CA GLU A 232 -19.65 -30.69 9.67
C GLU A 232 -20.78 -30.15 10.57
N LEU A 233 -21.52 -29.12 10.14
CA LEU A 233 -22.62 -28.57 10.92
C LEU A 233 -23.79 -29.58 11.05
N ILE A 234 -24.12 -30.31 9.99
CA ILE A 234 -25.22 -31.29 10.01
C ILE A 234 -24.82 -32.60 10.70
N ASN A 235 -23.64 -33.16 10.37
CA ASN A 235 -23.32 -34.56 10.66
C ASN A 235 -22.42 -34.80 11.88
N SER A 236 -21.87 -33.77 12.54
CA SER A 236 -21.03 -33.97 13.73
C SER A 236 -21.81 -34.34 14.99
N ASN A 237 -22.25 -35.60 15.06
CA ASN A 237 -22.61 -36.28 16.29
C ASN A 237 -21.60 -37.41 16.58
N ASN A 238 -21.00 -37.39 17.78
CA ASN A 238 -20.27 -38.51 18.42
C ASN A 238 -18.85 -38.95 17.97
N SER A 239 -18.04 -38.16 17.25
CA SER A 239 -16.60 -38.49 17.12
C SER A 239 -15.65 -37.30 16.97
N ASN A 240 -15.40 -36.55 18.06
CA ASN A 240 -14.10 -35.91 18.37
C ASN A 240 -14.06 -35.09 19.70
N MET A 241 -15.02 -35.27 20.61
CA MET A 241 -14.94 -34.66 21.95
C MET A 241 -13.87 -35.34 22.84
N LYS A 242 -12.61 -34.99 22.62
CA LYS A 242 -11.57 -34.95 23.66
C LYS A 242 -10.84 -33.60 23.66
N SER A 243 -11.61 -32.56 24.01
CA SER A 243 -11.13 -31.34 24.65
C SER A 243 -9.82 -30.75 24.10
N SER A 244 -9.81 -30.37 22.83
CA SER A 244 -8.86 -29.38 22.32
C SER A 244 -9.18 -28.01 22.92
N LYS A 245 -8.69 -27.74 24.14
CA LYS A 245 -8.65 -26.39 24.70
C LYS A 245 -7.85 -25.53 23.74
N PHE A 246 -8.53 -24.72 22.94
CA PHE A 246 -7.88 -23.68 22.18
C PHE A 246 -7.14 -22.76 23.15
N LEU A 247 -5.84 -22.58 22.89
CA LEU A 247 -5.04 -21.58 23.55
C LEU A 247 -5.55 -20.21 23.08
N SER A 248 -6.42 -19.60 23.88
CA SER A 248 -6.60 -18.15 23.84
C SER A 248 -5.25 -17.46 24.02
N SER A 249 -5.15 -16.18 23.68
CA SER A 249 -3.91 -15.40 23.57
C SER A 249 -3.19 -15.10 24.90
N ALA A 250 -3.16 -16.06 25.83
CA ALA A 250 -2.60 -15.99 27.17
C ALA A 250 -2.04 -17.34 27.68
N SER A 251 -1.37 -18.14 26.85
CA SER A 251 -0.36 -19.11 27.33
C SER A 251 0.72 -19.37 26.27
N VAL A 252 1.91 -18.83 26.55
CA VAL A 252 3.17 -19.06 25.80
C VAL A 252 4.11 -19.97 26.63
N VAL A 253 3.65 -20.48 27.79
CA VAL A 253 4.51 -21.03 28.85
C VAL A 253 4.38 -22.55 28.99
N ASP A 254 3.32 -23.18 28.48
CA ASP A 254 3.06 -24.62 28.72
C ASP A 254 3.66 -25.57 27.67
N ASN A 255 3.95 -25.10 26.44
CA ASN A 255 4.56 -25.95 25.40
C ASN A 255 6.01 -26.34 25.68
N GLU A 256 6.66 -25.69 26.64
CA GLU A 256 8.09 -25.88 26.93
C GLU A 256 8.37 -27.15 27.76
N ARG A 257 7.34 -27.77 28.36
CA ARG A 257 7.52 -28.94 29.24
C ARG A 257 7.63 -30.28 28.53
N LYS A 258 7.18 -30.42 27.27
CA LYS A 258 7.14 -31.74 26.58
C LYS A 258 8.44 -32.15 25.86
N ILE A 259 9.41 -31.25 25.72
CA ILE A 259 10.68 -31.51 25.02
C ILE A 259 11.86 -31.69 26.01
N LEU A 260 11.65 -31.40 27.30
CA LEU A 260 12.72 -31.28 28.31
C LEU A 260 13.07 -32.55 29.11
N ASN A 261 12.57 -33.73 28.71
CA ASN A 261 12.72 -34.98 29.47
C ASN A 261 13.48 -36.11 28.72
N TYR A 262 14.20 -35.78 27.65
CA TYR A 262 15.11 -36.71 26.97
C TYR A 262 16.47 -36.03 26.81
N ASN A 263 17.40 -36.33 27.73
CA ASN A 263 18.86 -36.22 27.64
C ASN A 263 19.48 -36.28 29.06
N SER A 264 19.56 -37.50 29.58
CA SER A 264 20.53 -37.87 30.61
C SER A 264 21.01 -39.28 30.29
N GLU A 265 22.33 -39.48 30.36
CA GLU A 265 23.07 -40.71 30.00
C GLU A 265 23.34 -40.86 28.49
N VAL A 266 24.60 -40.59 28.13
CA VAL A 266 25.27 -41.02 26.90
C VAL A 266 26.34 -42.01 27.34
N SER A 267 26.27 -43.23 26.84
CA SER A 267 27.41 -44.15 26.74
C SER A 267 27.49 -44.63 25.29
N GLU A 268 28.71 -44.84 24.82
CA GLU A 268 29.04 -45.12 23.43
C GLU A 268 28.50 -46.50 22.98
N GLU A 269 27.88 -46.58 21.80
CA GLU A 269 28.20 -47.53 20.72
C GLU A 269 27.28 -47.32 19.50
N ASN A 270 27.66 -47.89 18.35
CA ASN A 270 27.01 -47.65 17.06
C ASN A 270 25.81 -48.56 16.82
N GLU A 271 24.68 -48.03 16.34
CA GLU A 271 23.80 -48.76 15.40
C GLU A 271 22.86 -47.79 14.64
N GLU A 272 22.51 -48.15 13.41
CA GLU A 272 21.55 -47.41 12.58
C GLU A 272 20.12 -47.69 13.07
N CYS A 273 19.33 -46.64 13.37
CA CYS A 273 17.88 -46.80 13.47
C CYS A 273 17.14 -45.53 13.04
N SER A 274 16.16 -45.72 12.16
CA SER A 274 15.26 -44.70 11.65
C SER A 274 14.10 -44.44 12.61
N ASP A 275 13.99 -43.22 13.15
CA ASP A 275 12.74 -42.75 13.76
C ASP A 275 12.57 -41.23 13.58
N GLU A 276 11.45 -40.83 12.98
CA GLU A 276 11.16 -39.42 12.64
C GLU A 276 10.65 -38.63 13.86
N MET A 277 11.46 -37.68 14.35
CA MET A 277 10.99 -36.71 15.35
C MET A 277 10.09 -35.63 14.72
N THR A 278 8.81 -35.96 14.50
CA THR A 278 7.81 -34.98 14.02
C THR A 278 7.59 -33.86 15.02
N ALA A 279 7.78 -32.61 14.58
CA ALA A 279 7.36 -31.41 15.30
C ALA A 279 5.84 -31.42 15.59
N PRO A 280 5.35 -30.69 16.62
CA PRO A 280 3.93 -30.66 16.94
C PRO A 280 3.11 -30.00 15.83
N GLN A 281 2.61 -30.82 14.90
CA GLN A 281 1.66 -30.42 13.88
C GLN A 281 0.44 -29.77 14.55
N THR A 282 0.20 -28.50 14.26
CA THR A 282 -1.12 -27.90 14.42
C THR A 282 -2.05 -28.53 13.39
N LYS A 283 -2.59 -29.72 13.71
CA LYS A 283 -3.60 -30.42 12.91
C LYS A 283 -4.94 -29.68 12.95
N GLY A 284 -5.00 -28.53 12.28
CA GLY A 284 -6.21 -28.17 11.57
C GLY A 284 -6.43 -29.19 10.46
N CYS A 285 -7.68 -29.51 10.14
CA CYS A 285 -7.98 -30.39 9.02
C CYS A 285 -7.49 -29.74 7.72
N GLU A 286 -6.73 -30.47 6.89
CA GLU A 286 -6.32 -29.95 5.58
C GLU A 286 -7.56 -29.75 4.71
N LEU A 287 -7.88 -28.49 4.41
CA LEU A 287 -9.02 -28.11 3.57
C LEU A 287 -8.85 -28.68 2.15
N LYS A 288 -9.83 -29.47 1.73
CA LYS A 288 -9.96 -29.99 0.37
C LYS A 288 -10.92 -29.15 -0.46
N LEU A 289 -10.86 -29.32 -1.77
CA LEU A 289 -11.76 -28.63 -2.70
C LEU A 289 -13.24 -28.96 -2.45
N ASP A 290 -13.56 -30.19 -2.05
CA ASP A 290 -14.94 -30.64 -1.79
C ASP A 290 -15.54 -30.15 -0.47
N ASP A 291 -14.72 -29.59 0.44
CA ASP A 291 -15.20 -28.94 1.68
C ASP A 291 -15.79 -27.54 1.41
N LEU A 292 -15.63 -27.03 0.18
CA LEU A 292 -16.02 -25.67 -0.22
C LEU A 292 -17.43 -25.61 -0.81
N ILE A 293 -18.00 -24.41 -0.82
CA ILE A 293 -19.36 -24.16 -1.32
C ILE A 293 -19.36 -24.28 -2.85
N PRO A 294 -20.13 -25.22 -3.43
CA PRO A 294 -20.21 -25.40 -4.88
C PRO A 294 -21.20 -24.39 -5.48
N PHE A 295 -20.73 -23.45 -6.30
CA PHE A 295 -21.65 -22.63 -7.10
C PHE A 295 -22.01 -23.29 -8.44
N GLY A 296 -21.22 -24.27 -8.90
CA GLY A 296 -21.48 -25.06 -10.10
C GLY A 296 -21.29 -24.34 -11.44
N GLY A 297 -21.38 -25.12 -12.51
CA GLY A 297 -21.13 -24.73 -13.91
C GLY A 297 -20.20 -25.74 -14.59
N SER A 298 -20.02 -25.63 -15.90
CA SER A 298 -19.20 -26.57 -16.68
C SER A 298 -17.72 -26.52 -16.26
N ASN A 299 -17.12 -27.69 -16.01
CA ASN A 299 -15.71 -27.85 -15.65
C ASN A 299 -14.82 -27.19 -16.72
N PRO A 300 -13.87 -26.29 -16.37
CA PRO A 300 -13.08 -25.55 -17.35
C PRO A 300 -12.25 -26.42 -18.32
N SER A 301 -12.00 -27.69 -18.01
CA SER A 301 -11.32 -28.64 -18.92
C SER A 301 -12.21 -29.20 -20.05
N ARG A 302 -13.50 -28.86 -20.12
CA ARG A 302 -14.40 -29.26 -21.21
C ARG A 302 -15.02 -28.03 -21.87
N SER A 303 -14.59 -27.74 -23.10
CA SER A 303 -15.03 -26.56 -23.84
C SER A 303 -16.47 -26.68 -24.38
N ASP A 304 -17.16 -25.53 -24.43
CA ASP A 304 -17.97 -25.04 -25.58
C ASP A 304 -19.17 -24.17 -25.16
N ASN A 305 -19.55 -24.13 -23.86
CA ASN A 305 -20.65 -23.26 -23.42
C ASN A 305 -20.53 -22.79 -21.95
N GLN A 306 -19.42 -22.15 -21.59
CA GLN A 306 -19.27 -21.54 -20.26
C GLN A 306 -20.04 -20.22 -20.17
N LYS A 307 -21.08 -20.20 -19.33
CA LYS A 307 -21.94 -19.03 -19.13
C LYS A 307 -21.35 -18.09 -18.07
N PRO A 308 -21.28 -16.77 -18.31
CA PRO A 308 -20.77 -15.81 -17.33
C PRO A 308 -21.70 -15.71 -16.13
N ARG A 309 -21.11 -15.57 -14.92
CA ARG A 309 -21.86 -15.49 -13.65
C ARG A 309 -21.27 -14.41 -12.74
N ILE A 310 -22.09 -13.85 -11.84
CA ILE A 310 -21.67 -12.77 -10.95
C ILE A 310 -22.19 -12.95 -9.53
N ILE A 311 -21.30 -12.72 -8.57
CA ILE A 311 -21.63 -12.69 -7.14
C ILE A 311 -21.34 -11.29 -6.59
N VAL A 312 -22.31 -10.74 -5.87
CA VAL A 312 -22.18 -9.50 -5.12
C VAL A 312 -22.09 -9.83 -3.63
N GLY A 313 -21.14 -9.21 -2.93
CA GLY A 313 -21.03 -9.32 -1.48
C GLY A 313 -20.61 -8.00 -0.84
N HIS A 314 -20.35 -8.03 0.45
CA HIS A 314 -19.78 -6.91 1.19
C HIS A 314 -18.52 -7.38 1.92
N ASN A 315 -17.35 -6.90 1.48
CA ASN A 315 -16.06 -7.57 1.72
C ASN A 315 -16.00 -8.96 1.04
N VAL A 316 -16.50 -9.04 -0.20
CA VAL A 316 -16.73 -10.30 -0.95
C VAL A 316 -15.50 -11.19 -1.11
N SER A 317 -14.29 -10.63 -0.93
CA SER A 317 -13.06 -11.41 -0.94
C SER A 317 -12.93 -12.38 0.23
N TYR A 318 -13.62 -12.13 1.35
CA TYR A 318 -13.77 -13.11 2.44
C TYR A 318 -14.70 -14.26 2.02
N ASP A 319 -15.78 -13.95 1.31
CA ASP A 319 -16.75 -14.98 0.88
C ASP A 319 -16.16 -15.85 -0.23
N ARG A 320 -15.43 -15.22 -1.15
CA ARG A 320 -14.78 -15.82 -2.31
C ARG A 320 -13.87 -17.00 -1.97
N ILE A 321 -13.12 -16.95 -0.86
CA ILE A 321 -12.20 -18.04 -0.48
C ILE A 321 -12.92 -19.32 -0.03
N ARG A 322 -14.25 -19.31 0.08
CA ARG A 322 -15.08 -20.49 0.35
C ARG A 322 -15.83 -21.01 -0.87
N ILE A 323 -15.62 -20.45 -2.05
CA ILE A 323 -16.28 -20.87 -3.29
C ILE A 323 -15.38 -21.83 -4.05
N ARG A 324 -15.86 -23.04 -4.29
CA ARG A 324 -15.11 -24.14 -4.89
C ARG A 324 -14.53 -23.79 -6.25
N GLU A 325 -15.34 -23.24 -7.16
CA GLU A 325 -14.95 -23.02 -8.56
C GLU A 325 -13.86 -21.94 -8.72
N GLN A 326 -13.55 -21.17 -7.68
CA GLN A 326 -12.46 -20.18 -7.71
C GLN A 326 -11.06 -20.80 -7.60
N TYR A 327 -10.97 -22.04 -7.12
CA TYR A 327 -9.74 -22.80 -6.93
C TYR A 327 -9.32 -23.63 -8.16
N HIS A 328 -10.10 -23.65 -9.25
CA HIS A 328 -9.65 -24.22 -10.52
C HIS A 328 -8.47 -23.42 -11.08
N VAL A 329 -7.50 -24.10 -11.71
CA VAL A 329 -6.30 -23.47 -12.29
C VAL A 329 -6.62 -22.57 -13.50
N PRO A 330 -7.39 -23.01 -14.52
CA PRO A 330 -7.80 -22.12 -15.62
C PRO A 330 -8.67 -20.97 -15.11
N ASP A 331 -8.79 -19.87 -15.86
CA ASP A 331 -9.76 -18.82 -15.51
C ASP A 331 -11.19 -19.36 -15.61
N TYR A 332 -12.04 -18.93 -14.68
CA TYR A 332 -13.42 -19.36 -14.56
C TYR A 332 -14.33 -18.13 -14.61
N PRO A 333 -15.36 -18.07 -15.49
CA PRO A 333 -16.11 -16.84 -15.81
C PRO A 333 -17.11 -16.39 -14.74
N LEU A 334 -16.86 -16.75 -13.47
CA LEU A 334 -17.46 -16.15 -12.28
C LEU A 334 -16.65 -14.93 -11.86
N ARG A 335 -17.29 -13.76 -11.76
CA ARG A 335 -16.67 -12.52 -11.28
C ARG A 335 -17.41 -11.95 -10.07
N PHE A 336 -16.76 -11.05 -9.35
CA PHE A 336 -17.21 -10.56 -8.04
C PHE A 336 -17.35 -9.05 -8.02
N VAL A 337 -18.39 -8.56 -7.34
CA VAL A 337 -18.58 -7.13 -7.06
C VAL A 337 -18.66 -6.93 -5.55
N ASP A 338 -17.68 -6.20 -5.03
CA ASP A 338 -17.62 -5.84 -3.62
C ASP A 338 -18.26 -4.48 -3.35
N THR A 339 -19.40 -4.48 -2.65
CA THR A 339 -20.07 -3.24 -2.24
C THR A 339 -19.21 -2.39 -1.30
N MET A 340 -18.25 -2.98 -0.56
CA MET A 340 -17.29 -2.21 0.25
C MET A 340 -16.34 -1.42 -0.66
N SER A 341 -15.71 -2.06 -1.65
CA SER A 341 -14.85 -1.40 -2.65
C SER A 341 -15.58 -0.30 -3.43
N LEU A 342 -16.83 -0.55 -3.86
CA LEU A 342 -17.65 0.49 -4.52
C LEU A 342 -17.88 1.68 -3.57
N HIS A 343 -18.18 1.43 -2.29
CA HIS A 343 -18.40 2.49 -1.31
C HIS A 343 -17.13 3.30 -1.05
N ILE A 344 -15.97 2.65 -0.93
CA ILE A 344 -14.69 3.32 -0.68
C ILE A 344 -14.34 4.27 -1.84
N ALA A 345 -14.61 3.88 -3.09
CA ALA A 345 -14.41 4.73 -4.26
C ALA A 345 -15.34 5.96 -4.30
N VAL A 346 -16.60 5.81 -3.87
CA VAL A 346 -17.63 6.88 -3.95
C VAL A 346 -17.61 7.84 -2.74
N SER A 347 -17.52 7.27 -1.53
CA SER A 347 -17.76 7.96 -0.25
C SER A 347 -16.82 7.48 0.88
N GLY A 348 -15.74 6.78 0.54
CA GLY A 348 -14.73 6.33 1.51
C GLY A 348 -13.96 7.48 2.15
N LEU A 349 -13.54 7.27 3.40
CA LEU A 349 -12.83 8.25 4.22
C LEU A 349 -11.32 7.98 4.31
N VAL A 350 -10.51 9.05 4.40
CA VAL A 350 -9.07 8.96 4.74
C VAL A 350 -8.86 8.63 6.22
N GLN A 351 -7.63 8.25 6.59
CA GLN A 351 -7.29 7.81 7.95
C GLN A 351 -7.58 8.90 9.00
N GLU A 352 -7.30 10.15 8.69
CA GLU A 352 -7.54 11.32 9.54
C GLU A 352 -9.03 11.54 9.78
N GLN A 353 -9.86 11.40 8.73
CA GLN A 353 -11.32 11.49 8.80
C GLN A 353 -11.91 10.34 9.63
N ARG A 354 -11.45 9.10 9.42
CA ARG A 354 -11.87 7.93 10.22
C ARG A 354 -11.54 8.11 11.70
N ALA A 355 -10.31 8.56 12.01
CA ALA A 355 -9.90 8.86 13.38
C ALA A 355 -10.73 9.98 14.01
N MET A 356 -11.15 10.98 13.22
CA MET A 356 -12.05 12.04 13.70
C MET A 356 -13.46 11.53 14.01
N ILE A 357 -14.03 10.64 13.18
CA ILE A 357 -15.32 9.99 13.48
C ILE A 357 -15.24 9.18 14.78
N MET A 358 -14.18 8.38 14.97
CA MET A 358 -13.98 7.61 16.20
C MET A 358 -13.84 8.51 17.44
N LYS A 359 -13.14 9.64 17.35
CA LYS A 359 -13.09 10.63 18.44
C LYS A 359 -14.46 11.25 18.71
N ASN A 360 -15.20 11.62 17.66
CA ASN A 360 -16.55 12.17 17.76
C ASN A 360 -17.59 11.20 18.34
N SER A 361 -17.43 9.89 18.18
CA SER A 361 -18.36 8.91 18.79
C SER A 361 -18.22 8.83 20.31
N VAL A 362 -17.04 9.15 20.85
CA VAL A 362 -16.73 9.15 22.29
C VAL A 362 -16.89 10.56 22.91
N ALA A 363 -16.76 11.63 22.11
CA ALA A 363 -16.81 13.01 22.59
C ALA A 363 -18.21 13.42 23.09
N THR A 364 -18.26 14.08 24.25
CA THR A 364 -19.47 14.69 24.81
C THR A 364 -20.01 15.83 23.95
N LYS A 365 -19.13 16.59 23.29
CA LYS A 365 -19.48 17.61 22.30
C LYS A 365 -19.06 17.16 20.91
N LYS A 366 -20.03 16.72 20.10
CA LYS A 366 -19.79 16.25 18.73
C LYS A 366 -19.50 17.43 17.79
N VAL A 367 -18.44 17.33 16.99
CA VAL A 367 -18.12 18.28 15.92
C VAL A 367 -18.70 17.76 14.61
N HIS A 368 -19.62 18.49 13.99
CA HIS A 368 -20.18 18.12 12.70
C HIS A 368 -19.52 18.92 11.57
N LEU A 369 -18.74 18.26 10.71
CA LEU A 369 -18.12 18.87 9.52
C LEU A 369 -18.93 18.51 8.26
N PRO A 370 -18.93 19.36 7.20
CA PRO A 370 -19.76 19.13 6.01
C PRO A 370 -19.54 17.76 5.36
N TRP A 371 -18.28 17.31 5.26
CA TRP A 371 -17.92 16.01 4.69
C TRP A 371 -18.49 14.80 5.45
N MET A 372 -18.85 14.93 6.73
CA MET A 372 -19.46 13.84 7.52
C MET A 372 -20.86 13.48 7.04
N SER A 373 -21.50 14.34 6.23
CA SER A 373 -22.80 14.06 5.61
C SER A 373 -22.71 13.25 4.31
N VAL A 374 -21.51 13.07 3.75
CA VAL A 374 -21.29 12.44 2.43
C VAL A 374 -20.27 11.29 2.43
N GLY A 375 -19.82 10.86 3.62
CA GLY A 375 -18.97 9.69 3.80
C GLY A 375 -19.16 9.02 5.14
N THR A 376 -18.84 7.73 5.20
CA THR A 376 -18.98 6.88 6.39
C THR A 376 -17.83 5.87 6.48
N VAL A 377 -17.83 5.05 7.52
CA VAL A 377 -16.87 3.94 7.68
C VAL A 377 -17.35 2.69 6.94
N ASN A 378 -16.38 1.89 6.52
CA ASN A 378 -16.57 0.86 5.50
C ASN A 378 -17.53 -0.31 5.83
N ASN A 379 -17.98 -0.52 7.07
CA ASN A 379 -18.70 -1.75 7.44
C ASN A 379 -20.17 -1.74 7.00
N LEU A 380 -20.71 -2.92 6.67
CA LEU A 380 -22.06 -3.09 6.10
C LEU A 380 -23.15 -2.32 6.84
N ASN A 381 -23.18 -2.39 8.17
CA ASN A 381 -24.19 -1.70 8.98
C ASN A 381 -24.15 -0.17 8.79
N ASP A 382 -22.97 0.43 8.81
CA ASP A 382 -22.84 1.89 8.68
C ASP A 382 -22.99 2.35 7.22
N VAL A 383 -22.62 1.51 6.24
CA VAL A 383 -22.87 1.72 4.80
C VAL A 383 -24.37 1.60 4.46
N TYR A 384 -25.05 0.61 5.01
CA TYR A 384 -26.50 0.38 4.85
C TYR A 384 -27.33 1.50 5.48
N LYS A 385 -26.99 1.95 6.70
CA LYS A 385 -27.56 3.17 7.29
C LYS A 385 -27.37 4.39 6.39
N PHE A 386 -26.17 4.57 5.85
CA PHE A 386 -25.81 5.74 5.05
C PHE A 386 -26.58 5.82 3.72
N TYR A 387 -26.60 4.74 2.92
CA TYR A 387 -27.29 4.74 1.62
C TYR A 387 -28.79 4.48 1.72
N CYS A 388 -29.23 3.52 2.56
CA CYS A 388 -30.63 3.08 2.61
C CYS A 388 -31.46 3.84 3.66
N LYS A 389 -30.84 4.64 4.54
CA LYS A 389 -31.50 5.44 5.60
C LYS A 389 -32.39 4.62 6.55
N LYS A 390 -32.07 3.33 6.72
CA LYS A 390 -32.80 2.37 7.56
C LYS A 390 -32.20 2.25 8.97
N LYS A 391 -32.90 1.55 9.86
CA LYS A 391 -32.43 1.23 11.23
C LYS A 391 -31.21 0.30 11.19
N GLU A 392 -30.46 0.28 12.28
CA GLU A 392 -29.25 -0.53 12.41
C GLU A 392 -29.51 -2.04 12.32
N LEU A 393 -28.56 -2.76 11.71
CA LEU A 393 -28.45 -4.21 11.75
C LEU A 393 -28.01 -4.64 13.16
N LYS A 394 -28.61 -5.72 13.70
CA LYS A 394 -28.33 -6.22 15.05
C LYS A 394 -26.97 -6.92 15.10
N LYS A 395 -25.96 -6.28 15.67
CA LYS A 395 -24.58 -6.82 15.75
C LYS A 395 -24.40 -8.04 16.67
N SER A 396 -25.27 -8.25 17.65
CA SER A 396 -25.06 -9.25 18.72
C SER A 396 -25.13 -10.70 18.26
N THR A 397 -25.89 -11.00 17.20
CA THR A 397 -26.09 -12.37 16.69
C THR A 397 -24.82 -12.94 16.06
N ARG A 398 -23.97 -12.08 15.47
CA ARG A 398 -22.70 -12.47 14.86
C ARG A 398 -21.66 -13.03 15.85
N ASP A 399 -21.73 -12.64 17.12
CA ASP A 399 -20.77 -13.09 18.13
C ASP A 399 -20.76 -14.61 18.33
N VAL A 400 -21.86 -15.31 17.98
CA VAL A 400 -21.95 -16.78 18.02
C VAL A 400 -20.94 -17.43 17.05
N PHE A 401 -20.84 -16.96 15.81
CA PHE A 401 -19.85 -17.47 14.84
C PHE A 401 -18.40 -17.21 15.26
N VAL A 402 -18.15 -16.13 16.01
CA VAL A 402 -16.80 -15.70 16.41
C VAL A 402 -16.33 -16.34 17.72
N LYS A 403 -17.25 -16.63 18.66
CA LYS A 403 -16.93 -17.04 20.04
C LYS A 403 -17.58 -18.34 20.47
N GLY A 404 -18.66 -18.77 19.80
CA GLY A 404 -19.40 -19.99 20.10
C GLY A 404 -18.83 -21.21 19.38
N THR A 405 -19.60 -22.27 19.36
CA THR A 405 -19.28 -23.60 18.81
C THR A 405 -20.31 -23.99 17.74
N LEU A 406 -20.06 -25.10 17.03
CA LEU A 406 -21.08 -25.65 16.12
C LEU A 406 -22.37 -26.05 16.84
N ASP A 407 -22.32 -26.41 18.12
CA ASP A 407 -23.53 -26.74 18.89
C ASP A 407 -24.37 -25.50 19.19
N ASP A 408 -23.74 -24.38 19.57
CA ASP A 408 -24.45 -23.09 19.72
C ASP A 408 -25.12 -22.67 18.38
N ILE A 409 -24.47 -22.95 17.25
CA ILE A 409 -25.00 -22.67 15.91
C ILE A 409 -26.17 -23.60 15.54
N ARG A 410 -26.17 -24.86 16.01
CA ARG A 410 -27.30 -25.79 15.85
C ARG A 410 -28.52 -25.32 16.66
N GLU A 411 -28.30 -24.92 17.90
CA GLU A 411 -29.38 -24.48 18.80
C GLU A 411 -30.06 -23.19 18.31
N ASP A 412 -29.29 -22.20 17.82
CA ASP A 412 -29.83 -20.91 17.34
C ASP A 412 -29.98 -20.80 15.81
N PHE A 413 -29.91 -21.92 15.08
CA PHE A 413 -29.81 -21.99 13.61
C PHE A 413 -30.79 -21.08 12.85
N GLN A 414 -32.07 -21.05 13.26
CA GLN A 414 -33.08 -20.25 12.55
C GLN A 414 -32.84 -18.74 12.68
N ASN A 415 -32.39 -18.27 13.85
CA ASN A 415 -32.08 -16.86 14.07
C ASN A 415 -30.77 -16.47 13.38
N LEU A 416 -29.78 -17.36 13.37
CA LEU A 416 -28.51 -17.17 12.66
C LEU A 416 -28.69 -17.14 11.14
N MET A 417 -29.48 -18.04 10.55
CA MET A 417 -29.81 -17.99 9.12
C MET A 417 -30.65 -16.78 8.74
N ALA A 418 -31.59 -16.36 9.59
CA ALA A 418 -32.32 -15.12 9.39
C ALA A 418 -31.38 -13.89 9.45
N TYR A 419 -30.36 -13.91 10.31
CA TYR A 419 -29.30 -12.90 10.34
C TYR A 419 -28.50 -12.87 9.02
N CYS A 420 -28.00 -14.01 8.52
CA CYS A 420 -27.29 -14.07 7.23
C CYS A 420 -28.16 -13.56 6.07
N ALA A 421 -29.44 -13.96 6.03
CA ALA A 421 -30.37 -13.48 5.01
C ALA A 421 -30.64 -11.96 5.09
N LEU A 422 -30.62 -11.37 6.28
CA LEU A 422 -30.74 -9.91 6.47
C LEU A 422 -29.48 -9.16 5.98
N ASP A 423 -28.28 -9.69 6.19
CA ASP A 423 -27.04 -9.09 5.69
C ASP A 423 -26.93 -9.20 4.15
N VAL A 424 -27.38 -10.32 3.56
CA VAL A 424 -27.58 -10.47 2.10
C VAL A 424 -28.59 -9.44 1.56
N GLN A 425 -29.75 -9.28 2.20
CA GLN A 425 -30.75 -8.29 1.78
C GLN A 425 -30.20 -6.85 1.92
N ALA A 426 -29.52 -6.53 3.02
CA ALA A 426 -28.90 -5.22 3.21
C ALA A 426 -27.85 -4.91 2.14
N THR A 427 -27.05 -5.91 1.76
CA THR A 427 -26.05 -5.81 0.69
C THR A 427 -26.70 -5.55 -0.68
N HIS A 428 -27.82 -6.21 -0.99
CA HIS A 428 -28.61 -5.94 -2.20
C HIS A 428 -29.16 -4.51 -2.25
N GLU A 429 -29.74 -4.04 -1.14
CA GLU A 429 -30.28 -2.67 -1.07
C GLU A 429 -29.16 -1.61 -1.14
N VAL A 430 -27.99 -1.88 -0.55
CA VAL A 430 -26.79 -1.04 -0.74
C VAL A 430 -26.41 -1.01 -2.23
N LEU A 431 -26.30 -2.16 -2.90
CA LEU A 431 -25.93 -2.25 -4.31
C LEU A 431 -26.85 -1.39 -5.20
N ILE A 432 -28.17 -1.45 -5.01
CA ILE A 432 -29.14 -0.64 -5.79
C ILE A 432 -28.84 0.85 -5.70
N ASN A 433 -28.54 1.36 -4.50
CA ASN A 433 -28.28 2.78 -4.27
C ASN A 433 -26.85 3.20 -4.65
N LEU A 434 -25.89 2.28 -4.55
CA LEU A 434 -24.46 2.55 -4.69
C LEU A 434 -23.93 2.35 -6.12
N LEU A 435 -24.39 1.33 -6.85
CA LEU A 435 -23.89 1.01 -8.18
C LEU A 435 -24.07 2.17 -9.20
N PRO A 436 -25.22 2.90 -9.24
CA PRO A 436 -25.36 4.07 -10.11
C PRO A 436 -24.38 5.20 -9.73
N LEU A 437 -24.18 5.43 -8.43
CA LEU A 437 -23.23 6.44 -7.93
C LEU A 437 -21.78 6.07 -8.28
N PHE A 438 -21.46 4.77 -8.30
CA PHE A 438 -20.16 4.30 -8.75
C PHE A 438 -19.95 4.58 -10.24
N TYR A 439 -20.92 4.27 -11.12
CA TYR A 439 -20.80 4.59 -12.54
C TYR A 439 -20.78 6.09 -12.83
N GLU A 440 -21.50 6.91 -12.04
CA GLU A 440 -21.39 8.37 -12.09
C GLU A 440 -19.96 8.85 -11.73
N ARG A 441 -19.30 8.16 -10.79
CA ARG A 441 -17.97 8.53 -10.26
C ARG A 441 -16.80 7.96 -11.06
N CYS A 442 -16.94 6.77 -11.60
CA CYS A 442 -15.96 6.06 -12.42
C CYS A 442 -16.61 5.74 -13.79
N PRO A 443 -16.77 6.75 -14.67
CA PRO A 443 -17.57 6.61 -15.90
C PRO A 443 -16.94 5.68 -16.94
N HIS A 444 -15.61 5.60 -17.00
CA HIS A 444 -14.91 4.82 -18.02
C HIS A 444 -15.03 3.31 -17.75
N PRO A 445 -15.47 2.49 -18.74
CA PRO A 445 -15.76 1.06 -18.53
C PRO A 445 -14.54 0.26 -18.05
N VAL A 446 -13.33 0.63 -18.47
CA VAL A 446 -12.06 0.04 -18.00
C VAL A 446 -11.96 0.02 -16.47
N SER A 447 -12.44 1.05 -15.76
CA SER A 447 -12.37 1.05 -14.29
C SER A 447 -13.18 -0.09 -13.68
N PHE A 448 -14.36 -0.40 -14.23
CA PHE A 448 -15.16 -1.51 -13.76
C PHE A 448 -14.61 -2.87 -14.23
N ALA A 449 -14.10 -2.94 -15.47
CA ALA A 449 -13.51 -4.14 -16.05
C ALA A 449 -12.27 -4.61 -15.28
N GLY A 450 -11.33 -3.70 -15.03
CA GLY A 450 -10.12 -3.98 -14.24
C GLY A 450 -10.44 -4.38 -12.81
N MET A 451 -11.46 -3.78 -12.19
CA MET A 451 -11.92 -4.18 -10.85
C MET A 451 -12.45 -5.63 -10.81
N LEU A 452 -13.22 -6.07 -11.81
CA LEU A 452 -13.69 -7.45 -11.89
C LEU A 452 -12.51 -8.43 -12.02
N GLU A 453 -11.50 -8.08 -12.83
CA GLU A 453 -10.36 -8.95 -13.10
C GLU A 453 -9.40 -9.06 -11.90
N MET A 454 -9.13 -7.95 -11.21
CA MET A 454 -8.34 -7.94 -9.98
C MET A 454 -8.98 -8.78 -8.86
N GLY A 455 -10.32 -8.85 -8.83
CA GLY A 455 -11.08 -9.70 -7.90
C GLY A 455 -10.87 -11.21 -8.08
N SER A 456 -10.38 -11.66 -9.25
CA SER A 456 -10.14 -13.08 -9.58
C SER A 456 -8.75 -13.62 -9.20
N SER A 457 -7.93 -12.83 -8.49
CA SER A 457 -6.57 -13.18 -8.04
C SER A 457 -6.42 -14.63 -7.53
N TYR A 458 -5.33 -15.31 -7.90
CA TYR A 458 -5.11 -16.74 -7.67
C TYR A 458 -3.61 -17.02 -7.49
N LEU A 459 -3.21 -17.66 -6.38
CA LEU A 459 -1.82 -18.02 -6.09
C LEU A 459 -1.68 -19.55 -5.93
N PRO A 460 -1.12 -20.28 -6.90
CA PRO A 460 -0.87 -21.71 -6.74
C PRO A 460 0.26 -21.98 -5.74
N ILE A 461 0.13 -23.10 -5.02
CA ILE A 461 1.12 -23.61 -4.08
C ILE A 461 1.33 -25.11 -4.32
N ASN A 462 2.43 -25.63 -3.78
CA ASN A 462 2.68 -27.06 -3.71
C ASN A 462 3.26 -27.43 -2.33
N GLN A 463 3.72 -28.67 -2.17
CA GLN A 463 4.35 -29.17 -0.93
C GLN A 463 5.47 -28.27 -0.36
N SER A 464 6.16 -27.46 -1.17
CA SER A 464 7.17 -26.50 -0.70
C SER A 464 6.62 -25.49 0.30
N TRP A 465 5.32 -25.17 0.25
CA TRP A 465 4.65 -24.28 1.19
C TRP A 465 4.81 -24.74 2.65
N ASN A 466 4.54 -26.02 2.90
CA ASN A 466 4.64 -26.62 4.23
C ASN A 466 6.12 -26.71 4.68
N LYS A 467 7.00 -27.13 3.77
CA LYS A 467 8.46 -27.21 4.01
C LYS A 467 9.05 -25.83 4.36
N TYR A 468 8.60 -24.77 3.72
CA TYR A 468 8.99 -23.40 4.02
C TYR A 468 8.54 -22.94 5.40
N ILE A 469 7.27 -23.20 5.76
CA ILE A 469 6.75 -22.87 7.10
C ILE A 469 7.55 -23.60 8.17
N GLU A 470 7.82 -24.89 7.98
CA GLU A 470 8.62 -25.70 8.91
C GLU A 470 10.05 -25.17 9.03
N ASN A 471 10.73 -24.91 7.90
CA ASN A 471 12.09 -24.36 7.90
C ASN A 471 12.16 -22.98 8.57
N ALA A 472 11.20 -22.09 8.30
CA ALA A 472 11.14 -20.77 8.89
C ALA A 472 10.86 -20.81 10.40
N ASP A 473 9.93 -21.66 10.86
CA ASP A 473 9.69 -21.88 12.29
C ASP A 473 10.90 -22.53 12.98
N LYS A 474 11.49 -23.56 12.39
CA LYS A 474 12.69 -24.24 12.92
C LYS A 474 13.83 -23.24 13.13
N GLN A 475 14.14 -22.42 12.12
CA GLN A 475 15.20 -21.41 12.23
C GLN A 475 14.82 -20.28 13.21
N TYR A 476 13.56 -19.86 13.24
CA TYR A 476 13.07 -18.91 14.25
C TYR A 476 13.25 -19.45 15.67
N PHE A 477 12.89 -20.70 15.95
CA PHE A 477 13.03 -21.30 17.28
C PHE A 477 14.50 -21.55 17.65
N ILE A 478 15.36 -21.96 16.71
CA ILE A 478 16.80 -22.08 16.95
C ILE A 478 17.39 -20.72 17.34
N MET A 479 17.16 -19.69 16.53
CA MET A 479 17.67 -18.34 16.77
C MET A 479 17.10 -17.72 18.05
N GLN A 480 15.80 -17.87 18.30
CA GLN A 480 15.15 -17.40 19.53
C GLN A 480 15.69 -18.12 20.77
N THR A 481 15.90 -19.43 20.72
CA THR A 481 16.44 -20.23 21.84
C THR A 481 17.90 -19.88 22.13
N ALA A 482 18.73 -19.71 21.11
CA ALA A 482 20.11 -19.26 21.26
C ALA A 482 20.18 -17.86 21.92
N LEU A 483 19.29 -16.95 21.51
CA LEU A 483 19.16 -15.62 22.09
C LEU A 483 18.70 -15.65 23.55
N THR A 484 17.66 -16.42 23.88
CA THR A 484 17.18 -16.53 25.28
C THR A 484 18.21 -17.18 26.18
N LYS A 485 18.94 -18.20 25.70
CA LYS A 485 20.07 -18.80 26.43
C LYS A 485 21.16 -17.77 26.73
N LYS A 486 21.62 -17.02 25.72
CA LYS A 486 22.67 -15.99 25.90
C LYS A 486 22.22 -14.83 26.80
N LEU A 487 20.96 -14.43 26.74
CA LEU A 487 20.38 -13.47 27.70
C LEU A 487 20.27 -14.05 29.11
N GLY A 488 19.96 -15.35 29.24
CA GLY A 488 19.95 -16.08 30.50
C GLY A 488 21.33 -16.17 31.16
N GLU A 489 22.36 -16.51 30.38
CA GLU A 489 23.77 -16.47 30.80
C GLU A 489 24.14 -15.09 31.39
N ARG A 490 23.69 -13.98 30.76
CA ARG A 490 23.92 -12.62 31.28
C ARG A 490 23.08 -12.26 32.50
N ALA A 491 21.87 -12.81 32.66
CA ALA A 491 21.13 -12.71 33.92
C ALA A 491 21.86 -13.43 35.07
N VAL A 492 22.46 -14.59 34.80
CA VAL A 492 23.29 -15.35 35.76
C VAL A 492 24.59 -14.61 36.09
N ASP A 493 25.26 -14.02 35.10
CA ASP A 493 26.44 -13.17 35.33
C ASP A 493 26.12 -11.95 36.18
N ALA A 494 25.03 -11.24 35.88
CA ALA A 494 24.57 -10.12 36.69
C ALA A 494 24.26 -10.55 38.13
N LEU A 495 23.67 -11.73 38.35
CA LEU A 495 23.41 -12.28 39.69
C LEU A 495 24.69 -12.49 40.53
N LYS A 496 25.87 -12.64 39.91
CA LYS A 496 27.17 -12.70 40.63
C LYS A 496 27.52 -11.38 41.34
N LEU A 497 26.88 -10.26 40.97
CA LEU A 497 27.02 -8.96 41.63
C LEU A 497 26.15 -8.81 42.89
N ARG A 498 25.57 -9.90 43.40
CA ARG A 498 24.97 -9.94 44.74
C ARG A 498 25.96 -9.52 45.85
N ASP A 499 25.48 -9.49 47.09
CA ASP A 499 26.30 -9.18 48.27
C ASP A 499 26.94 -7.78 48.19
N GLY A 500 26.15 -6.81 47.69
CA GLY A 500 26.49 -5.38 47.65
C GLY A 500 27.24 -4.90 46.40
N LYS A 501 27.87 -5.79 45.62
CA LYS A 501 28.69 -5.42 44.45
C LYS A 501 27.89 -4.68 43.36
N TYR A 502 26.60 -4.98 43.22
CA TYR A 502 25.69 -4.32 42.28
C TYR A 502 25.53 -2.81 42.52
N LYS A 503 25.82 -2.31 43.73
CA LYS A 503 25.75 -0.87 44.02
C LYS A 503 26.75 -0.07 43.17
N LYS A 504 27.88 -0.68 42.78
CA LYS A 504 28.93 -0.14 41.92
C LYS A 504 28.64 -0.27 40.41
N ASP A 505 27.45 -0.74 40.01
CA ASP A 505 27.08 -0.92 38.59
C ASP A 505 26.05 0.15 38.15
N PRO A 506 26.42 1.10 37.25
CA PRO A 506 25.52 2.16 36.80
C PRO A 506 24.21 1.71 36.12
N TRP A 507 24.12 0.47 35.64
CA TRP A 507 22.89 -0.10 35.06
C TRP A 507 22.07 -0.89 36.05
N LEU A 508 22.71 -1.61 36.97
CA LEU A 508 22.07 -2.62 37.82
C LEU A 508 21.77 -2.14 39.25
N TRP A 509 22.32 -0.99 39.69
CA TRP A 509 22.15 -0.47 41.05
C TRP A 509 20.68 -0.36 41.51
N ASN A 510 19.78 0.07 40.61
CA ASN A 510 18.35 0.30 40.92
C ASN A 510 17.42 -0.88 40.63
N LEU A 511 17.95 -2.09 40.39
CA LEU A 511 17.10 -3.28 40.30
C LEU A 511 16.57 -3.70 41.69
N ASP A 512 15.47 -4.45 41.70
CA ASP A 512 14.86 -4.98 42.93
C ASP A 512 15.70 -6.16 43.47
N TRP A 513 16.80 -5.83 44.16
CA TRP A 513 17.74 -6.77 44.77
C TRP A 513 17.22 -7.41 46.07
N THR A 514 16.00 -7.10 46.50
CA THR A 514 15.39 -7.68 47.71
C THR A 514 15.08 -9.17 47.50
N VAL A 515 15.11 -9.95 48.59
CA VAL A 515 14.87 -11.41 48.55
C VAL A 515 13.56 -11.74 49.26
N MET A 516 12.64 -12.41 48.55
CA MET A 516 11.37 -12.88 49.12
C MET A 516 11.57 -13.74 50.38
N THR A 517 10.87 -13.39 51.46
CA THR A 517 10.94 -14.05 52.78
C THR A 517 10.61 -15.55 52.75
N LYS A 518 9.74 -16.01 51.84
CA LYS A 518 9.42 -17.44 51.66
C LYS A 518 10.61 -18.25 51.10
N LEU A 519 11.44 -17.67 50.23
CA LEU A 519 12.63 -18.33 49.67
C LEU A 519 13.80 -18.31 50.67
N LYS A 520 13.92 -17.22 51.42
CA LYS A 520 14.88 -17.07 52.53
C LYS A 520 14.77 -18.21 53.57
N LYS A 521 13.55 -18.70 53.85
CA LYS A 521 13.30 -19.84 54.75
C LYS A 521 13.66 -21.23 54.17
N LYS A 522 13.87 -21.36 52.85
CA LYS A 522 14.36 -22.58 52.17
C LYS A 522 15.84 -22.47 51.74
N GLY A 523 16.62 -21.57 52.37
CA GLY A 523 18.04 -21.37 52.05
C GLY A 523 18.36 -20.71 50.69
N LYS A 524 17.36 -20.30 49.90
CA LYS A 524 17.57 -19.71 48.56
C LYS A 524 17.64 -18.18 48.63
N SER A 525 18.85 -17.64 48.48
CA SER A 525 19.11 -16.18 48.42
C SER A 525 19.05 -15.65 46.99
N THR A 526 17.84 -15.57 46.42
CA THR A 526 17.62 -15.14 45.02
C THR A 526 16.84 -13.81 44.97
N PRO A 527 17.38 -12.75 44.32
CA PRO A 527 16.72 -11.46 44.18
C PRO A 527 15.40 -11.50 43.39
N ASN A 528 14.44 -10.65 43.78
CA ASN A 528 13.14 -10.53 43.13
C ASN A 528 13.22 -10.22 41.63
N TRP A 529 14.15 -9.34 41.20
CA TRP A 529 14.31 -9.01 39.79
C TRP A 529 14.65 -10.25 38.95
N TYR A 530 15.43 -11.17 39.51
CA TYR A 530 15.88 -12.39 38.85
C TYR A 530 14.83 -13.51 38.95
N VAL A 531 14.14 -13.63 40.09
CA VAL A 531 13.00 -14.58 40.24
C VAL A 531 11.90 -14.30 39.22
N LYS A 532 11.66 -13.03 38.86
CA LYS A 532 10.71 -12.62 37.81
C LYS A 532 11.10 -13.11 36.40
N LEU A 533 12.34 -13.57 36.18
CA LEU A 533 12.84 -14.13 34.92
C LEU A 533 12.82 -15.67 34.90
N CYS A 534 12.67 -16.29 36.06
CA CYS A 534 12.64 -17.75 36.20
C CYS A 534 11.25 -18.30 35.85
N LYS A 535 11.19 -19.50 35.26
CA LYS A 535 9.92 -20.23 35.12
C LYS A 535 9.50 -20.81 36.47
N THR A 536 8.21 -20.79 36.75
CA THR A 536 7.65 -21.38 37.97
C THR A 536 7.56 -22.91 37.85
N SER A 537 8.72 -23.57 37.94
CA SER A 537 8.83 -25.03 38.01
C SER A 537 8.88 -25.46 39.47
N GLY A 538 7.96 -26.35 39.86
CA GLY A 538 7.81 -26.78 41.25
C GLY A 538 8.96 -27.66 41.77
N ASP A 539 9.19 -27.57 43.08
CA ASP A 539 9.82 -28.57 43.97
C ASP A 539 10.90 -29.50 43.37
N ARG A 540 11.94 -28.91 42.77
CA ARG A 540 13.27 -29.52 42.68
C ARG A 540 14.32 -28.62 43.34
N GLU A 541 15.33 -29.21 43.98
CA GLU A 541 16.34 -28.52 44.79
C GLU A 541 17.44 -27.81 43.95
N GLY A 542 17.13 -27.36 42.74
CA GLY A 542 18.04 -26.59 41.88
C GLY A 542 18.06 -25.09 42.19
N THR A 543 19.14 -24.41 41.76
CA THR A 543 19.16 -22.95 41.62
C THR A 543 18.12 -22.50 40.57
N PRO A 544 17.35 -21.42 40.79
CA PRO A 544 16.40 -20.94 39.80
C PRO A 544 17.10 -20.53 38.49
N GLU A 545 16.67 -21.07 37.36
CA GLU A 545 17.21 -20.75 36.04
C GLU A 545 16.31 -19.75 35.27
N PRO A 546 16.89 -18.80 34.52
CA PRO A 546 16.15 -17.79 33.79
C PRO A 546 15.52 -18.39 32.53
N GLY A 547 14.24 -18.75 32.61
CA GLY A 547 13.51 -19.36 31.49
C GLY A 547 12.66 -18.38 30.68
N ASN A 548 12.11 -17.34 31.30
CA ASN A 548 11.17 -16.41 30.68
C ASN A 548 11.89 -15.18 30.09
N MET A 549 12.97 -15.40 29.33
CA MET A 549 13.76 -14.31 28.76
C MET A 549 13.18 -13.79 27.44
N SER A 550 13.12 -12.47 27.28
CA SER A 550 12.69 -11.80 26.03
C SER A 550 13.33 -10.41 25.91
N THR A 551 13.64 -9.98 24.69
CA THR A 551 14.15 -8.63 24.39
C THR A 551 13.14 -7.51 24.66
N SER A 552 11.88 -7.85 24.99
CA SER A 552 10.85 -6.89 25.43
C SER A 552 10.90 -6.57 26.93
N LEU A 553 11.68 -7.30 27.74
CA LEU A 553 11.74 -7.11 29.18
C LEU A 553 12.59 -5.89 29.57
N ARG A 554 12.08 -5.06 30.47
CA ARG A 554 12.76 -3.82 30.92
C ARG A 554 14.16 -4.05 31.53
N VAL A 555 14.44 -5.27 32.03
CA VAL A 555 15.76 -5.61 32.57
C VAL A 555 16.80 -5.90 31.49
N VAL A 556 16.40 -6.34 30.28
CA VAL A 556 17.35 -6.77 29.25
C VAL A 556 18.27 -5.64 28.75
N PRO A 557 17.79 -4.41 28.48
CA PRO A 557 18.68 -3.29 28.16
C PRO A 557 19.70 -2.96 29.27
N LYS A 558 19.40 -3.26 30.54
CA LYS A 558 20.32 -3.10 31.67
C LYS A 558 21.33 -4.26 31.75
N LEU A 559 20.88 -5.51 31.58
CA LEU A 559 21.76 -6.69 31.49
C LEU A 559 22.75 -6.61 30.33
N LEU A 560 22.36 -5.98 29.22
CA LEU A 560 23.21 -5.72 28.06
C LEU A 560 24.06 -4.45 28.19
N ARG A 561 23.96 -3.69 29.29
CA ARG A 561 24.66 -2.42 29.52
C ARG A 561 24.62 -1.49 28.29
N LEU A 562 23.41 -1.24 27.78
CA LEU A 562 23.22 -0.40 26.59
C LEU A 562 23.56 1.08 26.89
N THR A 563 24.13 1.76 25.90
CA THR A 563 24.48 3.18 25.93
C THR A 563 23.85 3.96 24.78
N TRP A 564 23.49 5.23 25.00
CA TRP A 564 23.03 6.16 23.96
C TRP A 564 24.03 7.31 23.84
N LYS A 565 24.62 7.50 22.66
CA LYS A 565 25.77 8.40 22.43
C LYS A 565 26.91 8.16 23.45
N GLY A 566 27.09 6.91 23.88
CA GLY A 566 28.04 6.48 24.91
C GLY A 566 27.57 6.60 26.37
N TYR A 567 26.43 7.26 26.65
CA TYR A 567 25.89 7.43 28.01
C TYR A 567 24.98 6.26 28.45
N PRO A 568 25.02 5.78 29.71
CA PRO A 568 24.19 4.67 30.18
C PRO A 568 22.68 4.87 30.00
N LEU A 569 21.97 3.86 29.44
CA LEU A 569 20.51 3.87 29.37
C LEU A 569 19.86 3.65 30.75
N HIS A 570 18.80 4.40 31.02
CA HIS A 570 17.96 4.27 32.20
C HIS A 570 16.47 4.27 31.82
N HIS A 571 15.63 3.61 32.61
CA HIS A 571 14.18 3.65 32.46
C HIS A 571 13.58 4.32 33.70
N GLU A 572 13.02 5.51 33.53
CA GLU A 572 12.24 6.18 34.56
C GLU A 572 10.74 5.83 34.44
N LYS A 573 10.01 5.78 35.56
CA LYS A 573 8.62 5.31 35.61
C LYS A 573 7.68 6.17 34.76
N ASP A 574 7.81 7.48 34.86
CA ASP A 574 6.88 8.44 34.23
C ASP A 574 7.34 8.85 32.82
N TYR A 575 8.66 8.91 32.60
CA TYR A 575 9.27 9.41 31.37
C TYR A 575 9.72 8.32 30.37
N GLY A 576 9.72 7.05 30.79
CA GLY A 576 10.12 5.90 29.96
C GLY A 576 11.63 5.73 29.83
N TRP A 577 12.09 5.22 28.69
CA TRP A 577 13.53 5.07 28.43
C TRP A 577 14.21 6.40 28.05
N GLY A 578 15.40 6.61 28.62
CA GLY A 578 16.30 7.71 28.36
C GLY A 578 17.75 7.33 28.67
N TYR A 579 18.64 8.31 28.72
CA TYR A 579 20.05 8.13 29.08
C TYR A 579 20.51 9.15 30.14
N LEU A 580 21.52 8.77 30.91
CA LEU A 580 22.05 9.55 32.03
C LEU A 580 23.31 10.32 31.62
N ARG A 581 23.30 11.64 31.77
CA ARG A 581 24.41 12.55 31.45
C ARG A 581 24.89 13.29 32.72
N PRO A 582 26.20 13.53 32.93
CA PRO A 582 26.69 14.44 33.96
C PRO A 582 26.10 15.86 33.89
N LYS A 583 25.71 16.44 35.03
CA LYS A 583 25.46 17.89 35.17
C LYS A 583 26.81 18.63 35.17
N TYR A 584 26.89 19.72 34.39
CA TYR A 584 28.10 20.54 34.19
C TYR A 584 28.81 20.94 35.51
N ALA A 585 28.05 21.35 36.53
CA ALA A 585 28.59 21.81 37.82
C ALA A 585 29.13 20.66 38.69
N SER A 586 28.50 19.49 38.66
CA SER A 586 28.82 18.38 39.58
C SER A 586 30.04 17.58 39.17
N TYR A 587 30.33 17.47 37.86
CA TYR A 587 31.58 16.87 37.39
C TYR A 587 32.81 17.63 37.89
N LYS A 588 32.72 18.96 37.99
CA LYS A 588 33.79 19.83 38.48
C LYS A 588 34.05 19.66 39.98
N HIS A 589 32.99 19.45 40.78
CA HIS A 589 33.13 19.11 42.20
C HIS A 589 33.66 17.68 42.42
N TYR A 590 33.26 16.72 41.59
CA TYR A 590 33.75 15.34 41.69
C TYR A 590 35.26 15.23 41.43
N LEU A 591 35.79 15.95 40.43
CA LEU A 591 37.24 16.02 40.20
C LEU A 591 37.99 16.66 41.37
N ALA A 592 37.46 17.73 41.97
CA ALA A 592 38.05 18.38 43.14
C ALA A 592 38.04 17.47 44.39
N ALA A 593 36.97 16.69 44.59
CA ALA A 593 36.86 15.77 45.71
C ALA A 593 37.85 14.59 45.61
N ILE A 594 38.23 14.16 44.41
CA ILE A 594 39.27 13.14 44.23
C ILE A 594 40.66 13.69 44.60
N ASP A 595 40.99 14.90 44.16
CA ASP A 595 42.23 15.60 44.55
C ASP A 595 42.34 15.75 46.08
N GLU A 596 41.22 15.97 46.78
CA GLU A 596 41.18 16.05 48.26
C GLU A 596 41.26 14.67 48.94
N LEU A 597 40.72 13.61 48.32
CA LEU A 597 40.73 12.24 48.86
C LEU A 597 42.08 11.52 48.68
N GLU A 598 42.80 11.73 47.58
CA GLU A 598 44.17 11.19 47.42
C GLU A 598 45.17 11.80 48.43
N ASN A 599 44.86 12.97 48.98
CA ASN A 599 45.70 13.67 49.96
C ASN A 599 45.33 13.39 51.44
N ASN A 600 44.21 12.74 51.74
CA ASN A 600 43.77 12.47 53.13
C ASN A 600 43.36 11.01 53.35
N SER A 601 44.35 10.15 53.54
CA SER A 601 44.17 8.81 54.09
C SER A 601 43.88 8.86 55.60
N SER A 602 42.60 8.90 55.99
CA SER A 602 42.03 8.26 57.22
C SER A 602 40.69 8.88 57.62
N GLN A 603 39.58 8.17 57.38
CA GLN A 603 38.62 7.72 58.40
C GLN A 603 37.39 7.08 57.75
N SER A 604 36.95 5.96 58.30
CA SER A 604 35.73 5.25 57.90
C SER A 604 34.60 5.61 58.86
N ASP A 605 33.58 6.32 58.38
CA ASP A 605 32.34 6.52 59.14
C ASP A 605 31.22 5.59 58.63
N GLU A 606 30.77 4.70 59.51
CA GLU A 606 29.61 3.85 59.28
C GLU A 606 28.33 4.62 59.62
N ASN A 607 27.60 5.12 58.60
CA ASN A 607 26.12 5.13 58.56
C ASN A 607 25.57 5.93 57.36
N LEU A 608 25.32 5.26 56.23
CA LEU A 608 24.38 5.70 55.20
C LEU A 608 23.75 4.47 54.54
N SER A 609 22.50 4.18 54.91
CA SER A 609 21.73 3.03 54.39
C SER A 609 20.68 3.44 53.33
N GLU A 610 20.93 4.56 52.65
CA GLU A 610 20.28 4.85 51.36
C GLU A 610 21.14 4.31 50.21
N ILE A 611 20.51 3.93 49.10
CA ILE A 611 21.22 3.36 47.95
C ILE A 611 21.77 4.52 47.12
N GLU A 612 22.98 4.94 47.48
CA GLU A 612 23.70 5.99 46.75
C GLU A 612 24.07 5.56 45.32
N PHE A 613 23.99 6.51 44.39
CA PHE A 613 24.27 6.29 42.97
C PHE A 613 25.78 6.13 42.74
N PRO A 614 26.25 5.17 41.92
CA PRO A 614 27.68 4.95 41.69
C PRO A 614 28.30 6.04 40.80
N TYR A 615 28.62 7.19 41.39
CA TYR A 615 29.17 8.34 40.67
C TYR A 615 30.50 8.02 39.99
N GLU A 616 31.44 7.39 40.69
CA GLU A 616 32.78 7.08 40.15
C GLU A 616 32.70 6.14 38.93
N GLU A 617 32.00 5.00 39.07
CA GLU A 617 31.83 4.06 37.98
C GLU A 617 30.96 4.62 36.84
N PHE A 618 30.03 5.55 37.13
CA PHE A 618 29.26 6.26 36.11
C PHE A 618 30.14 7.22 35.29
N TYR A 619 30.97 8.05 35.94
CA TYR A 619 31.85 8.99 35.24
C TYR A 619 32.93 8.28 34.42
N ASN A 620 33.46 7.16 34.92
CA ASN A 620 34.44 6.34 34.19
C ASN A 620 33.91 5.76 32.88
N VAL A 621 32.59 5.60 32.75
CA VAL A 621 31.94 5.03 31.56
C VAL A 621 31.39 6.10 30.60
N CYS A 622 31.28 7.36 31.05
CA CYS A 622 30.85 8.45 30.19
C CYS A 622 31.93 8.85 29.15
N PRO A 623 31.56 9.09 27.88
CA PRO A 623 32.53 9.31 26.79
C PRO A 623 33.21 10.70 26.82
N VAL A 624 32.63 11.66 27.53
CA VAL A 624 33.07 13.05 27.57
C VAL A 624 33.55 13.38 28.97
N LYS A 625 34.87 13.60 29.10
CA LYS A 625 35.56 13.99 30.35
C LYS A 625 35.86 15.51 30.43
N THR A 626 35.27 16.32 29.55
CA THR A 626 35.47 17.78 29.49
C THR A 626 34.13 18.50 29.28
N PRO A 627 33.99 19.78 29.70
CA PRO A 627 32.69 20.42 29.71
C PRO A 627 32.23 20.85 28.30
N ILE A 628 31.00 20.50 27.93
CA ILE A 628 30.31 21.15 26.80
C ILE A 628 29.61 22.40 27.38
N PRO A 629 29.83 23.61 26.83
CA PRO A 629 29.13 24.81 27.29
C PRO A 629 27.62 24.63 27.15
N GLY A 630 26.88 24.96 28.21
CA GLY A 630 25.42 25.00 28.15
C GLY A 630 24.97 26.06 27.13
N GLY A 631 24.28 25.63 26.08
CA GLY A 631 23.76 26.52 25.05
C GLY A 631 22.63 27.40 25.57
N SER A 632 22.98 28.57 26.11
CA SER A 632 22.11 29.75 25.99
C SER A 632 22.26 30.33 24.57
N VAL A 633 21.28 31.13 24.14
CA VAL A 633 21.08 31.60 22.74
C VAL A 633 20.64 30.42 21.84
N ILE A 634 19.37 30.31 21.44
CA ILE A 634 18.51 31.30 20.79
C ILE A 634 17.11 31.23 21.38
N ASP A 635 16.64 32.34 21.97
CA ASP A 635 15.25 32.51 22.44
C ASP A 635 14.65 33.78 21.77
N GLU A 636 14.68 33.78 20.44
CA GLU A 636 14.09 34.79 19.58
C GLU A 636 13.69 34.17 18.23
N LEU A 637 12.62 34.66 17.60
CA LEU A 637 11.99 34.12 16.37
C LEU A 637 11.21 32.80 16.50
N LEU A 638 10.25 32.77 17.44
CA LEU A 638 9.00 32.01 17.28
C LEU A 638 7.82 32.98 17.01
N GLU A 639 7.85 33.65 15.86
CA GLU A 639 6.60 34.15 15.27
C GLU A 639 5.78 32.96 14.77
N THR A 640 4.52 32.89 15.21
CA THR A 640 3.61 31.76 14.98
C THR A 640 3.31 31.55 13.49
N GLN A 641 3.91 30.53 12.88
CA GLN A 641 3.67 30.16 11.48
C GLN A 641 2.34 29.39 11.26
N GLU A 642 1.34 29.54 12.14
CA GLU A 642 -0.01 28.96 11.95
C GLU A 642 -0.89 29.79 10.98
N ASP A 643 -0.54 31.06 10.73
CA ASP A 643 -1.31 31.94 9.85
C ASP A 643 -1.10 31.67 8.34
N TRP A 644 -0.01 31.03 7.94
CA TRP A 644 0.35 30.92 6.51
C TRP A 644 -0.54 29.96 5.71
N GLU A 645 -1.05 28.89 6.33
CA GLU A 645 -2.05 28.02 5.68
C GLU A 645 -3.44 28.68 5.62
N GLN A 646 -3.78 29.54 6.60
CA GLN A 646 -5.04 30.29 6.59
C GLN A 646 -5.02 31.46 5.58
N LEU A 647 -3.88 32.15 5.44
CA LEU A 647 -3.67 33.27 4.52
C LEU A 647 -3.60 32.84 3.05
N LEU A 648 -3.12 31.64 2.73
CA LEU A 648 -3.05 31.14 1.36
C LEU A 648 -4.39 30.59 0.83
N TYR A 649 -5.29 30.16 1.72
CA TYR A 649 -6.44 29.35 1.32
C TYR A 649 -7.82 29.83 1.80
N GLY A 650 -7.86 30.84 2.67
CA GLY A 650 -9.10 31.53 3.02
C GLY A 650 -10.04 30.72 3.93
N THR A 651 -10.79 31.44 4.75
CA THR A 651 -11.83 30.85 5.60
C THR A 651 -13.09 30.54 4.80
N PRO A 652 -13.79 29.42 5.07
CA PRO A 652 -15.14 29.22 4.57
C PRO A 652 -16.04 30.38 5.00
N ARG A 653 -16.75 31.00 4.04
CA ARG A 653 -17.69 32.09 4.32
C ARG A 653 -18.79 31.60 5.26
N GLY A 654 -18.74 32.00 6.54
CA GLY A 654 -19.90 31.91 7.45
C GLY A 654 -19.62 31.55 8.92
N THR A 655 -18.52 30.88 9.26
CA THR A 655 -18.32 30.37 10.63
C THR A 655 -17.49 31.29 11.53
N LYS A 656 -18.16 32.16 12.30
CA LYS A 656 -17.57 32.85 13.46
C LYS A 656 -17.38 31.87 14.64
N LEU A 657 -16.27 31.14 14.66
CA LEU A 657 -15.85 30.37 15.84
C LEU A 657 -15.07 31.27 16.81
N LYS A 658 -15.64 31.54 17.99
CA LYS A 658 -14.90 32.17 19.09
C LYS A 658 -13.83 31.21 19.60
N ILE A 659 -12.56 31.57 19.41
CA ILE A 659 -11.43 30.84 20.01
C ILE A 659 -11.44 31.14 21.51
N SER A 660 -11.79 30.13 22.31
CA SER A 660 -11.62 30.16 23.76
C SER A 660 -10.19 29.73 24.07
N ALA A 661 -9.38 30.61 24.65
CA ALA A 661 -8.09 30.22 25.19
C ALA A 661 -8.25 29.10 26.22
N LYS A 662 -7.51 27.99 26.06
CA LYS A 662 -7.30 27.00 27.13
C LYS A 662 -6.02 26.18 26.93
N SER A 663 -5.27 26.06 28.03
CA SER A 663 -4.13 25.17 28.28
C SER A 663 -3.02 25.15 27.22
N LYS A 664 -1.95 25.94 27.48
CA LYS A 664 -0.59 25.56 27.06
C LYS A 664 -0.27 24.18 27.64
N SER A 665 -0.22 23.14 26.81
CA SER A 665 0.72 22.05 27.03
C SER A 665 2.11 22.59 26.69
N LEU A 666 3.05 22.56 27.64
CA LEU A 666 4.44 22.94 27.38
C LEU A 666 5.00 22.06 26.24
N GLU A 667 5.47 22.68 25.17
CA GLU A 667 6.20 21.97 24.11
C GLU A 667 7.59 21.62 24.62
N VAL A 668 7.73 20.38 25.12
CA VAL A 668 9.02 19.86 25.60
C VAL A 668 9.88 19.53 24.37
N SER A 669 11.02 20.21 24.25
CA SER A 669 12.02 19.91 23.20
C SER A 669 12.72 18.57 23.46
N GLU A 670 13.18 17.91 22.39
CA GLU A 670 13.72 16.53 22.48
C GLU A 670 15.01 16.40 23.33
N ASP A 671 15.76 17.48 23.52
CA ASP A 671 17.02 17.51 24.28
C ASP A 671 16.90 18.16 25.69
N HIS A 672 15.68 18.46 26.18
CA HIS A 672 15.54 19.12 27.49
C HIS A 672 15.90 18.17 28.65
N PRO A 673 16.87 18.52 29.52
CA PRO A 673 17.24 17.67 30.65
C PRO A 673 16.14 17.65 31.69
N ILE A 674 15.74 16.44 32.10
CA ILE A 674 14.75 16.21 33.16
C ILE A 674 15.51 15.87 34.44
N ASP A 675 15.10 16.50 35.54
CA ASP A 675 15.56 16.10 36.87
C ASP A 675 14.77 14.88 37.36
N ILE A 676 15.49 13.82 37.71
CA ILE A 676 14.94 12.56 38.22
C ILE A 676 15.35 12.32 39.69
N GLY A 677 15.82 13.36 40.39
CA GLY A 677 16.22 13.28 41.80
C GLY A 677 17.60 12.66 42.04
N ILE A 678 18.41 12.47 40.99
CA ILE A 678 19.82 12.06 41.11
C ILE A 678 20.68 13.33 41.04
N ASN A 679 21.27 13.70 42.17
CA ASN A 679 22.14 14.87 42.25
C ASN A 679 23.31 14.74 41.27
N GLY A 680 23.63 15.81 40.54
CA GLY A 680 24.72 15.81 39.57
C GLY A 680 24.51 15.01 38.28
N VAL A 681 23.33 14.42 38.06
CA VAL A 681 22.99 13.70 36.82
C VAL A 681 21.74 14.32 36.16
N GLU A 682 21.70 14.31 34.84
CA GLU A 682 20.58 14.73 33.99
C GLU A 682 20.03 13.51 33.25
N PHE A 683 18.71 13.41 33.14
CA PHE A 683 18.05 12.39 32.34
C PHE A 683 17.49 13.01 31.05
N ILE A 684 17.84 12.43 29.90
CA ILE A 684 17.33 12.86 28.58
C ILE A 684 16.55 11.68 27.98
N ARG A 685 15.32 11.93 27.54
CA ARG A 685 14.42 10.90 26.98
C ARG A 685 14.92 10.43 25.61
N LEU A 686 14.71 9.16 25.28
CA LEU A 686 14.99 8.67 23.94
C LEU A 686 13.99 9.25 22.93
N PRO A 687 14.42 9.63 21.72
CA PRO A 687 13.53 10.18 20.70
C PRO A 687 12.54 9.12 20.21
N HIS A 688 11.29 9.50 20.02
CA HIS A 688 10.22 8.61 19.59
C HIS A 688 9.70 9.01 18.20
N LYS A 689 9.47 8.02 17.32
CA LYS A 689 9.09 8.24 15.90
C LYS A 689 7.83 9.10 15.66
N ASN A 690 6.92 9.16 16.65
CA ASN A 690 5.71 9.98 16.62
C ASN A 690 5.90 11.39 17.25
N GLY A 691 7.14 11.78 17.57
CA GLY A 691 7.49 13.06 18.20
C GLY A 691 7.67 13.01 19.72
N PRO A 692 8.13 14.13 20.33
CA PRO A 692 8.63 14.20 21.72
C PRO A 692 7.60 13.83 22.79
N GLY A 693 6.30 13.97 22.53
CA GLY A 693 5.24 13.68 23.50
C GLY A 693 5.06 12.19 23.85
N HIS A 694 5.79 11.28 23.20
CA HIS A 694 5.61 9.83 23.35
C HIS A 694 6.79 9.14 24.02
N ASN A 695 6.53 8.30 25.02
CA ASN A 695 7.57 7.52 25.71
C ASN A 695 8.03 6.33 24.87
N VAL A 696 9.34 6.09 24.83
CA VAL A 696 9.93 4.87 24.27
C VAL A 696 9.71 3.71 25.23
N GLY A 697 9.05 2.64 24.77
CA GLY A 697 8.75 1.45 25.58
C GLY A 697 9.84 0.37 25.56
N ASN A 698 10.53 0.18 24.44
CA ASN A 698 11.62 -0.78 24.29
C ASN A 698 12.73 -0.21 23.37
N PRO A 699 13.97 -0.01 23.86
CA PRO A 699 15.07 0.50 23.04
C PRO A 699 15.61 -0.54 22.04
N LEU A 700 15.27 -1.82 22.19
CA LEU A 700 15.57 -2.89 21.22
C LEU A 700 14.42 -3.13 20.23
N ALA A 701 13.47 -2.19 20.11
CA ALA A 701 12.41 -2.25 19.11
C ALA A 701 12.92 -1.96 17.70
N LYS A 702 12.14 -2.38 16.68
CA LYS A 702 12.46 -2.21 15.25
C LYS A 702 12.87 -0.78 14.87
N ASP A 703 12.24 0.22 15.49
CA ASP A 703 12.46 1.64 15.18
C ASP A 703 13.88 2.14 15.55
N PHE A 704 14.59 1.42 16.43
CA PHE A 704 15.94 1.77 16.88
C PHE A 704 17.05 0.99 16.17
N LEU A 705 16.74 0.03 15.29
CA LEU A 705 17.76 -0.81 14.62
C LEU A 705 18.81 0.03 13.87
N ASN A 706 18.38 1.06 13.13
CA ASN A 706 19.30 1.96 12.41
C ASN A 706 20.20 2.75 13.37
N LYS A 707 19.70 3.10 14.56
CA LYS A 707 20.46 3.80 15.61
C LYS A 707 21.55 2.93 16.22
N ILE A 708 21.51 1.63 15.95
CA ILE A 708 22.50 0.68 16.44
C ILE A 708 23.55 0.43 15.35
N GLU A 709 23.12 0.41 14.09
CA GLU A 709 24.02 0.40 12.92
C GLU A 709 24.86 1.69 12.82
N ASP A 710 24.29 2.86 13.16
CA ASP A 710 25.02 4.14 13.22
C ASP A 710 25.85 4.36 14.52
N GLY A 711 25.81 3.39 15.45
CA GLY A 711 26.53 3.43 16.72
C GLY A 711 25.93 4.34 17.81
N THR A 712 24.83 5.05 17.54
CA THR A 712 24.16 5.91 18.53
C THR A 712 23.70 5.11 19.75
N LEU A 713 23.06 3.96 19.55
CA LEU A 713 22.66 3.00 20.58
C LEU A 713 23.63 1.83 20.53
N SER A 714 24.56 1.76 21.47
CA SER A 714 25.59 0.71 21.53
C SER A 714 25.56 -0.01 22.89
N SER A 715 26.58 -0.81 23.18
CA SER A 715 26.70 -1.62 24.38
C SER A 715 28.15 -1.71 24.82
N GLN A 716 28.37 -1.73 26.13
CA GLN A 716 29.67 -2.09 26.71
C GLN A 716 30.05 -3.55 26.41
N ILE A 717 29.06 -4.45 26.22
CA ILE A 717 29.24 -5.87 25.92
C ILE A 717 28.92 -6.10 24.43
N LYS A 718 29.84 -5.66 23.57
CA LYS A 718 29.66 -5.64 22.10
C LYS A 718 29.18 -6.99 21.53
N GLU A 719 29.86 -8.08 21.85
CA GLU A 719 29.56 -9.44 21.36
C GLU A 719 28.08 -9.85 21.52
N VAL A 720 27.53 -9.64 22.73
CA VAL A 720 26.17 -10.09 23.06
C VAL A 720 25.14 -9.12 22.51
N ALA A 721 25.44 -7.82 22.48
CA ALA A 721 24.59 -6.86 21.80
C ALA A 721 24.52 -7.18 20.30
N GLU A 722 25.65 -7.33 19.60
CA GLU A 722 25.72 -7.69 18.18
C GLU A 722 24.93 -8.97 17.87
N LEU A 723 25.03 -9.99 18.73
CA LEU A 723 24.21 -11.20 18.64
C LEU A 723 22.71 -10.91 18.80
N VAL A 724 22.31 -10.16 19.84
CA VAL A 724 20.92 -9.76 20.09
C VAL A 724 20.35 -9.00 18.88
N LEU A 725 21.17 -8.14 18.26
CA LEU A 725 20.79 -7.27 17.15
C LEU A 725 20.60 -8.04 15.86
N ARG A 726 21.63 -8.81 15.43
CA ARG A 726 21.57 -9.68 14.25
C ARG A 726 20.40 -10.66 14.38
N THR A 727 20.21 -11.24 15.56
CA THR A 727 19.10 -12.16 15.82
C THR A 727 17.75 -11.44 15.75
N THR A 728 17.58 -10.32 16.45
CA THR A 728 16.33 -9.55 16.47
C THR A 728 15.95 -9.08 15.06
N LYS A 729 16.92 -8.61 14.26
CA LYS A 729 16.72 -8.24 12.84
C LYS A 729 16.16 -9.44 12.06
N SER A 730 16.82 -10.60 12.18
CA SER A 730 16.48 -11.86 11.49
C SER A 730 15.08 -12.38 11.83
N ILE A 731 14.72 -12.45 13.11
CA ILE A 731 13.43 -12.98 13.58
C ILE A 731 12.27 -11.99 13.41
N SER A 732 12.55 -10.69 13.33
CA SER A 732 11.49 -9.65 13.40
C SER A 732 10.50 -9.69 12.25
N TYR A 733 10.93 -10.12 11.06
CA TYR A 733 10.02 -10.28 9.92
C TYR A 733 9.07 -11.45 10.16
N TRP A 734 9.62 -12.66 10.37
CA TRP A 734 8.84 -13.86 10.62
C TRP A 734 7.86 -13.68 11.78
N ARG A 735 8.31 -13.20 12.95
CA ARG A 735 7.42 -12.96 14.11
C ARG A 735 6.22 -12.08 13.80
N ASN A 736 6.36 -11.11 12.89
CA ASN A 736 5.27 -10.23 12.51
C ASN A 736 4.42 -10.78 11.34
N ALA A 737 4.94 -11.72 10.54
CA ALA A 737 4.27 -12.24 9.35
C ALA A 737 3.63 -13.63 9.56
N ARG A 738 4.23 -14.46 10.43
CA ARG A 738 3.89 -15.86 10.70
C ARG A 738 2.39 -16.09 10.84
N ASP A 739 1.73 -15.39 11.75
CA ASP A 739 0.29 -15.58 11.99
C ASP A 739 -0.57 -15.20 10.77
N ARG A 740 -0.11 -14.27 9.90
CA ARG A 740 -0.82 -13.96 8.65
C ARG A 740 -0.61 -15.02 7.57
N ILE A 741 0.55 -15.67 7.56
CA ILE A 741 0.92 -16.76 6.64
C ILE A 741 0.19 -18.05 7.04
N LEU A 742 0.19 -18.42 8.32
CA LEU A 742 -0.49 -19.61 8.84
C LEU A 742 -2.01 -19.52 8.72
N ASN A 743 -2.60 -18.32 8.81
CA ASN A 743 -4.03 -18.10 8.62
C ASN A 743 -4.44 -17.89 7.15
N GLN A 744 -3.58 -18.18 6.17
CA GLN A 744 -4.00 -18.23 4.76
C GLN A 744 -4.91 -19.44 4.52
N ASN A 745 -5.95 -19.28 3.69
CA ASN A 745 -6.87 -20.38 3.36
C ASN A 745 -6.27 -21.25 2.24
N THR A 746 -5.34 -22.13 2.62
CA THR A 746 -4.72 -23.13 1.74
C THR A 746 -5.73 -24.24 1.43
N VAL A 747 -5.98 -24.48 0.15
CA VAL A 747 -6.84 -25.59 -0.30
C VAL A 747 -6.02 -26.50 -1.20
N TRP A 748 -6.02 -27.78 -0.88
CA TRP A 748 -5.29 -28.80 -1.63
C TRP A 748 -6.20 -29.43 -2.70
N LEU A 749 -5.61 -29.66 -3.87
CA LEU A 749 -6.27 -30.20 -5.05
C LEU A 749 -5.88 -31.66 -5.22
N ASP A 750 -6.86 -32.55 -5.25
CA ASP A 750 -6.66 -33.94 -5.68
C ASP A 750 -6.33 -33.98 -7.20
N ASN A 751 -5.60 -35.00 -7.66
CA ASN A 751 -5.02 -35.05 -9.01
C ASN A 751 -6.07 -34.95 -10.15
N ASN A 752 -7.32 -35.35 -9.90
CA ASN A 752 -8.45 -35.22 -10.83
C ASN A 752 -8.93 -33.76 -11.05
N HIS A 753 -8.49 -32.82 -10.22
CA HIS A 753 -8.83 -31.39 -10.30
C HIS A 753 -7.75 -30.53 -10.98
N LEU A 754 -6.60 -31.12 -11.32
CA LEU A 754 -5.56 -30.47 -12.12
C LEU A 754 -5.94 -30.46 -13.61
N PRO A 755 -5.53 -29.45 -14.39
CA PRO A 755 -5.79 -29.41 -15.82
C PRO A 755 -4.96 -30.48 -16.56
N GLU A 756 -5.46 -30.92 -17.71
CA GLU A 756 -4.85 -32.00 -18.50
C GLU A 756 -3.40 -31.69 -18.89
N CYS A 757 -3.09 -30.45 -19.27
CA CYS A 757 -1.73 -29.99 -19.56
C CYS A 757 -0.77 -30.01 -18.36
N SER A 758 -1.28 -30.00 -17.12
CA SER A 758 -0.47 -30.27 -15.93
C SER A 758 -0.21 -31.76 -15.76
N LEU A 759 -1.23 -32.60 -15.95
CA LEU A 759 -1.12 -34.06 -15.82
C LEU A 759 -0.23 -34.70 -16.91
N SER A 760 -0.16 -34.08 -18.09
CA SER A 760 0.68 -34.50 -19.21
C SER A 760 2.08 -33.87 -19.22
N SER A 761 2.45 -33.10 -18.19
CA SER A 761 3.75 -32.42 -18.12
C SER A 761 4.83 -33.35 -17.54
N ASP A 762 6.03 -33.33 -18.11
CA ASP A 762 7.22 -34.01 -17.57
C ASP A 762 7.60 -33.54 -16.15
N GLU A 763 7.07 -32.38 -15.73
CA GLU A 763 7.27 -31.79 -14.39
C GLU A 763 6.27 -32.32 -13.33
N PHE A 764 5.28 -33.12 -13.73
CA PHE A 764 4.24 -33.61 -12.83
C PHE A 764 4.74 -34.77 -11.97
N ASN A 765 4.56 -34.65 -10.66
CA ASN A 765 4.81 -35.73 -9.71
C ASN A 765 3.48 -36.12 -9.05
N PRO A 766 2.95 -37.35 -9.28
CA PRO A 766 1.66 -37.78 -8.75
C PRO A 766 1.64 -37.93 -7.21
N GLU A 767 2.80 -38.03 -6.56
CA GLU A 767 2.95 -38.09 -5.09
C GLU A 767 3.01 -36.69 -4.44
N ALA A 768 3.29 -35.64 -5.22
CA ALA A 768 3.42 -34.29 -4.70
C ALA A 768 2.05 -33.64 -4.46
N LYS A 769 1.91 -32.90 -3.36
CA LYS A 769 0.71 -32.09 -3.11
C LYS A 769 0.72 -30.81 -3.95
N TYR A 770 -0.39 -30.55 -4.64
CA TYR A 770 -0.68 -29.30 -5.36
C TYR A 770 -1.89 -28.61 -4.73
N GLY A 771 -1.93 -27.29 -4.71
CA GLY A 771 -2.99 -26.52 -4.07
C GLY A 771 -3.00 -25.05 -4.50
N ALA A 772 -3.83 -24.24 -3.85
CA ALA A 772 -3.81 -22.79 -4.03
C ALA A 772 -4.22 -22.02 -2.78
N VAL A 773 -3.83 -20.76 -2.76
CA VAL A 773 -4.30 -19.71 -1.85
C VAL A 773 -5.01 -18.65 -2.68
N LEU A 774 -6.18 -18.20 -2.22
CA LEU A 774 -6.89 -17.06 -2.81
C LEU A 774 -6.67 -15.82 -1.92
N PRO A 775 -5.95 -14.79 -2.39
CA PRO A 775 -5.75 -13.56 -1.62
C PRO A 775 -7.08 -12.84 -1.38
N GLN A 776 -7.30 -12.38 -0.14
CA GLN A 776 -8.50 -11.62 0.25
C GLN A 776 -8.41 -10.14 -0.18
N VAL A 777 -8.25 -9.90 -1.49
CA VAL A 777 -8.04 -8.57 -2.05
C VAL A 777 -9.32 -7.73 -1.98
N VAL A 778 -9.29 -6.64 -1.20
CA VAL A 778 -10.28 -5.56 -1.32
C VAL A 778 -9.84 -4.67 -2.49
N VAL A 779 -10.47 -4.86 -3.64
CA VAL A 779 -10.03 -4.31 -4.94
C VAL A 779 -9.87 -2.79 -4.91
N CYS A 780 -10.78 -2.06 -4.26
CA CYS A 780 -10.61 -0.64 -3.94
C CYS A 780 -10.62 -0.42 -2.43
N GLY A 781 -9.57 -0.86 -1.73
CA GLY A 781 -9.45 -0.75 -0.27
C GLY A 781 -9.09 0.65 0.25
N THR A 782 -8.52 1.52 -0.60
CA THR A 782 -8.18 2.92 -0.26
C THR A 782 -9.02 3.92 -1.06
N VAL A 783 -9.10 5.18 -0.59
CA VAL A 783 -9.71 6.29 -1.37
C VAL A 783 -8.99 6.56 -2.69
N THR A 784 -7.73 6.11 -2.84
CA THR A 784 -6.97 6.17 -4.09
C THR A 784 -7.33 5.05 -5.07
N ARG A 785 -8.33 4.22 -4.72
CA ARG A 785 -8.79 3.01 -5.42
C ARG A 785 -7.77 1.86 -5.44
N ARG A 786 -6.68 1.95 -4.68
CA ARG A 786 -5.67 0.87 -4.59
C ARG A 786 -6.25 -0.35 -3.89
N ALA A 787 -5.83 -1.51 -4.36
CA ALA A 787 -6.10 -2.80 -3.72
C ALA A 787 -5.46 -2.87 -2.32
N VAL A 788 -6.13 -3.56 -1.39
CA VAL A 788 -5.61 -3.81 -0.04
C VAL A 788 -5.78 -5.28 0.34
N GLU A 789 -4.70 -5.89 0.81
CA GLU A 789 -4.63 -7.23 1.38
C GLU A 789 -3.49 -7.22 2.42
N LYS A 790 -3.58 -8.01 3.49
CA LYS A 790 -2.72 -7.91 4.69
C LYS A 790 -1.41 -8.69 4.59
N THR A 791 -1.26 -9.59 3.63
CA THR A 791 -0.15 -10.53 3.51
C THR A 791 0.63 -10.27 2.24
N TRP A 792 0.04 -10.57 1.09
CA TRP A 792 0.63 -10.58 -0.25
C TRP A 792 0.97 -9.19 -0.75
N LEU A 793 0.05 -8.22 -0.60
CA LEU A 793 0.30 -6.81 -0.94
C LEU A 793 1.23 -6.09 0.05
N THR A 794 1.76 -6.80 1.04
CA THR A 794 2.78 -6.32 2.00
C THR A 794 4.03 -7.21 2.03
N ALA A 795 4.08 -8.25 1.20
CA ALA A 795 5.14 -9.24 1.20
C ALA A 795 6.45 -8.60 0.69
N SER A 796 7.49 -8.62 1.52
CA SER A 796 8.81 -8.15 1.07
C SER A 796 9.45 -9.16 0.14
N ASN A 797 10.38 -8.70 -0.68
CA ASN A 797 11.30 -9.59 -1.39
C ASN A 797 12.24 -10.30 -0.39
N ALA A 798 12.86 -11.39 -0.83
CA ALA A 798 13.83 -12.15 -0.06
C ALA A 798 14.99 -11.25 0.42
N ARG A 799 15.48 -11.54 1.63
CA ARG A 799 16.68 -10.91 2.20
C ARG A 799 17.46 -11.90 3.06
N ALA A 800 18.76 -11.96 2.82
CA ALA A 800 19.70 -12.77 3.59
C ALA A 800 19.72 -12.46 5.11
N ASP A 801 19.18 -11.31 5.53
CA ASP A 801 19.10 -10.88 6.94
C ASP A 801 17.74 -11.13 7.61
N ARG A 802 16.80 -11.88 6.99
CA ARG A 802 15.43 -12.08 7.51
C ARG A 802 14.85 -13.47 7.23
N ILE A 803 14.51 -14.19 8.31
CA ILE A 803 13.79 -15.47 8.25
C ILE A 803 12.45 -15.29 7.54
N GLY A 804 12.12 -16.20 6.63
CA GLY A 804 10.86 -16.29 5.93
C GLY A 804 10.59 -15.16 4.93
N SER A 805 11.59 -14.33 4.60
CA SER A 805 11.43 -13.22 3.66
C SER A 805 11.25 -13.66 2.20
N GLU A 806 11.55 -14.92 1.89
CA GLU A 806 11.35 -15.60 0.62
C GLU A 806 9.89 -16.01 0.31
N LEU A 807 8.92 -15.57 1.12
CA LEU A 807 7.49 -15.93 1.02
C LEU A 807 6.92 -15.92 -0.42
N LYS A 808 7.25 -14.88 -1.21
CA LYS A 808 6.74 -14.76 -2.60
C LYS A 808 7.12 -16.01 -3.42
N ALA A 809 8.35 -16.50 -3.28
CA ALA A 809 8.88 -17.60 -4.07
C ALA A 809 8.27 -18.98 -3.72
N MET A 810 7.45 -19.07 -2.67
CA MET A 810 6.69 -20.28 -2.32
C MET A 810 5.37 -20.40 -3.09
N ILE A 811 4.96 -19.32 -3.76
CA ILE A 811 3.94 -19.39 -4.81
C ILE A 811 4.59 -19.95 -6.06
N THR A 812 4.22 -21.19 -6.38
CA THR A 812 4.84 -22.02 -7.42
C THR A 812 3.79 -22.37 -8.47
N ALA A 813 4.08 -22.10 -9.74
CA ALA A 813 3.21 -22.49 -10.84
C ALA A 813 3.02 -24.03 -10.86
N PRO A 814 1.80 -24.53 -11.15
CA PRO A 814 1.60 -25.96 -11.35
C PRO A 814 2.40 -26.45 -12.57
N PRO A 815 2.66 -27.77 -12.66
CA PRO A 815 3.31 -28.38 -13.82
C PRO A 815 2.67 -27.92 -15.13
N GLY A 816 3.47 -27.66 -16.16
CA GLY A 816 2.94 -27.19 -17.45
C GLY A 816 2.48 -25.72 -17.47
N TYR A 817 2.70 -24.96 -16.39
CA TYR A 817 2.48 -23.51 -16.34
C TYR A 817 3.76 -22.74 -15.95
N HIS A 818 3.74 -21.43 -16.21
CA HIS A 818 4.74 -20.44 -15.78
C HIS A 818 4.03 -19.17 -15.31
N PHE A 819 4.68 -18.38 -14.46
CA PHE A 819 4.34 -16.99 -14.25
C PHE A 819 4.97 -16.13 -15.35
N VAL A 820 4.19 -15.24 -15.92
CA VAL A 820 4.65 -14.18 -16.84
C VAL A 820 4.27 -12.84 -16.23
N GLY A 821 5.20 -11.90 -16.15
CA GLY A 821 4.89 -10.58 -15.61
C GLY A 821 6.06 -9.61 -15.62
N ALA A 822 5.81 -8.37 -15.20
CA ALA A 822 6.83 -7.33 -15.16
C ALA A 822 6.56 -6.31 -14.06
N ASP A 823 7.58 -5.52 -13.74
CA ASP A 823 7.54 -4.36 -12.85
C ASP A 823 7.40 -3.09 -13.71
N VAL A 824 6.41 -2.22 -13.44
CA VAL A 824 6.25 -0.98 -14.23
C VAL A 824 7.25 0.08 -13.77
N ASP A 825 8.42 0.08 -14.41
CA ASP A 825 9.53 1.00 -14.12
C ASP A 825 9.08 2.44 -13.89
N SER A 826 9.25 2.88 -12.63
CA SER A 826 8.99 4.24 -12.14
C SER A 826 7.59 4.77 -12.48
N GLN A 827 6.56 3.91 -12.49
CA GLN A 827 5.18 4.23 -12.90
C GLN A 827 4.65 5.59 -12.38
N GLU A 828 4.60 5.77 -11.05
CA GLU A 828 4.05 7.00 -10.43
C GLU A 828 4.88 8.24 -10.76
N LEU A 829 6.21 8.08 -10.88
CA LEU A 829 7.13 9.16 -11.21
C LEU A 829 6.98 9.60 -12.67
N TRP A 830 6.84 8.65 -13.60
CA TRP A 830 6.56 8.90 -15.01
C TRP A 830 5.20 9.60 -15.20
N ILE A 831 4.15 9.17 -14.49
CA ILE A 831 2.84 9.85 -14.52
C ILE A 831 2.96 11.31 -14.03
N ALA A 832 3.70 11.55 -12.94
CA ALA A 832 3.91 12.89 -12.41
C ALA A 832 4.76 13.78 -13.34
N ALA A 833 5.74 13.20 -14.04
CA ALA A 833 6.53 13.88 -15.07
C ALA A 833 5.68 14.24 -16.31
N LEU A 834 4.90 13.29 -16.82
CA LEU A 834 3.99 13.45 -17.96
C LEU A 834 2.97 14.59 -17.72
N LEU A 835 2.41 14.66 -16.50
CA LEU A 835 1.51 15.75 -16.10
C LEU A 835 2.22 17.11 -15.99
N GLY A 836 3.53 17.12 -15.72
CA GLY A 836 4.36 18.33 -15.73
C GLY A 836 4.60 18.84 -17.14
N ASP A 837 4.97 17.96 -18.07
CA ASP A 837 5.21 18.29 -19.49
C ASP A 837 3.94 18.80 -20.18
N SER A 838 2.82 18.07 -20.00
CA SER A 838 1.50 18.45 -20.51
C SER A 838 1.06 19.84 -20.02
N TYR A 839 1.34 20.18 -18.76
CA TYR A 839 1.02 21.49 -18.18
C TYR A 839 1.96 22.61 -18.66
N PHE A 840 3.20 22.29 -19.06
CA PHE A 840 4.21 23.28 -19.41
C PHE A 840 4.22 23.64 -20.90
N SER A 841 4.33 22.66 -21.79
CA SER A 841 4.50 22.88 -23.25
C SER A 841 3.83 21.82 -24.13
N GLY A 842 3.30 20.74 -23.57
CA GLY A 842 2.82 19.59 -24.34
C GLY A 842 3.92 18.73 -24.97
N VAL A 843 5.21 19.04 -24.75
CA VAL A 843 6.34 18.28 -25.31
C VAL A 843 6.99 17.36 -24.27
N HIS A 844 7.14 16.06 -24.61
CA HIS A 844 7.77 15.07 -23.74
C HIS A 844 9.24 15.43 -23.43
N GLY A 845 9.59 15.45 -22.15
CA GLY A 845 10.92 15.81 -21.64
C GLY A 845 11.16 17.31 -21.46
N SER A 846 10.16 18.16 -21.71
CA SER A 846 10.29 19.62 -21.61
C SER A 846 10.56 20.11 -20.19
N THR A 847 10.01 19.43 -19.19
CA THR A 847 10.31 19.70 -17.78
C THR A 847 11.57 18.96 -17.32
N ALA A 848 12.33 19.58 -16.40
CA ALA A 848 13.51 18.94 -15.84
C ALA A 848 13.21 17.61 -15.14
N MET A 849 12.07 17.49 -14.46
CA MET A 849 11.59 16.23 -13.86
C MET A 849 11.40 15.13 -14.92
N SER A 850 10.78 15.45 -16.04
CA SER A 850 10.56 14.49 -17.13
C SER A 850 11.85 14.12 -17.85
N TRP A 851 12.70 15.10 -18.17
CA TRP A 851 14.03 14.85 -18.74
C TRP A 851 14.85 13.90 -17.84
N MET A 852 14.89 14.14 -16.52
CA MET A 852 15.57 13.27 -15.55
C MET A 852 14.94 11.88 -15.39
N THR A 853 13.69 11.68 -15.82
CA THR A 853 12.98 10.40 -15.79
C THR A 853 13.14 9.62 -17.10
N LEU A 854 13.28 10.32 -18.24
CA LEU A 854 13.40 9.73 -19.58
C LEU A 854 14.86 9.50 -20.03
N GLN A 855 15.80 10.35 -19.59
CA GLN A 855 17.22 10.33 -19.99
C GLN A 855 18.19 10.29 -18.80
N GLY A 856 17.71 10.46 -17.56
CA GLY A 856 18.57 10.48 -16.38
C GLY A 856 19.10 9.08 -16.02
N THR A 857 20.42 8.96 -15.85
CA THR A 857 21.09 7.70 -15.49
C THR A 857 21.61 7.73 -14.05
N LYS A 858 21.63 6.55 -13.42
CA LYS A 858 22.19 6.37 -12.07
C LYS A 858 23.72 6.49 -12.07
N SER A 859 24.38 6.02 -13.12
CA SER A 859 25.84 6.03 -13.28
C SER A 859 26.43 7.43 -13.35
N GLU A 860 25.76 8.36 -14.03
CA GLU A 860 26.19 9.76 -14.16
C GLU A 860 25.64 10.67 -13.04
N GLY A 861 24.82 10.11 -12.13
CA GLY A 861 24.09 10.87 -11.12
C GLY A 861 23.08 11.88 -11.69
N THR A 862 22.66 11.70 -12.95
CA THR A 862 21.74 12.60 -13.66
C THR A 862 20.28 12.30 -13.36
N ASP A 863 19.97 11.12 -12.82
CA ASP A 863 18.63 10.75 -12.36
C ASP A 863 18.14 11.58 -11.17
N LEU A 864 16.81 11.75 -11.07
CA LEU A 864 16.16 12.59 -10.05
C LEU A 864 16.58 12.24 -8.62
N HIS A 865 16.70 10.95 -8.27
CA HIS A 865 17.05 10.54 -6.90
C HIS A 865 18.52 10.85 -6.57
N SER A 866 19.42 10.72 -7.55
CA SER A 866 20.84 11.08 -7.38
C SER A 866 21.00 12.60 -7.21
N LYS A 867 20.30 13.43 -8.00
CA LYS A 867 20.31 14.88 -7.79
C LYS A 867 19.83 15.27 -6.38
N THR A 868 18.70 14.74 -5.92
CA THR A 868 18.20 15.03 -4.56
C THR A 868 19.14 14.52 -3.47
N ALA A 869 19.77 13.36 -3.66
CA ALA A 869 20.75 12.81 -2.72
C ALA A 869 21.95 13.75 -2.52
N ILE A 870 22.45 14.33 -3.62
CA ILE A 870 23.54 15.31 -3.62
C ILE A 870 23.10 16.59 -2.89
N THR A 871 21.94 17.17 -3.22
CA THR A 871 21.42 18.39 -2.57
C THR A 871 21.17 18.21 -1.07
N ALA A 872 20.69 17.05 -0.64
CA ALA A 872 20.35 16.79 0.76
C ALA A 872 21.51 16.25 1.62
N HIS A 873 22.63 15.86 0.97
CA HIS A 873 23.73 15.08 1.55
C HIS A 873 23.24 13.81 2.26
N ILE A 874 22.54 12.94 1.52
CA ILE A 874 21.98 11.65 1.97
C ILE A 874 22.24 10.56 0.93
N THR A 875 21.92 9.30 1.25
CA THR A 875 21.99 8.21 0.26
C THR A 875 20.88 8.29 -0.78
N ARG A 876 21.09 7.70 -1.97
CA ARG A 876 20.08 7.66 -3.04
C ARG A 876 18.77 6.97 -2.61
N ASP A 877 18.83 5.96 -1.75
CA ASP A 877 17.63 5.27 -1.27
C ASP A 877 16.83 6.12 -0.27
N GLN A 878 17.51 6.89 0.59
CA GLN A 878 16.87 7.92 1.43
C GLN A 878 16.24 9.03 0.57
N ALA A 879 16.92 9.46 -0.49
CA ALA A 879 16.41 10.42 -1.45
C ALA A 879 15.19 9.91 -2.24
N LYS A 880 15.12 8.60 -2.53
CA LYS A 880 13.91 7.96 -3.09
C LYS A 880 12.71 8.16 -2.17
N VAL A 881 12.84 7.87 -0.87
CA VAL A 881 11.75 8.07 0.11
C VAL A 881 11.30 9.55 0.16
N ILE A 882 12.26 10.49 0.13
CA ILE A 882 11.97 11.93 0.09
C ILE A 882 11.19 12.33 -1.17
N ASN A 883 11.63 11.93 -2.35
CA ASN A 883 10.99 12.37 -3.61
C ASN A 883 9.56 11.86 -3.75
N TYR A 884 9.33 10.58 -3.45
CA TYR A 884 7.96 10.04 -3.44
C TYR A 884 7.08 10.78 -2.42
N GLY A 885 7.56 10.99 -1.19
CA GLY A 885 6.82 11.77 -0.18
C GLY A 885 6.51 13.20 -0.63
N ARG A 886 7.43 13.88 -1.31
CA ARG A 886 7.26 15.25 -1.81
C ARG A 886 6.25 15.33 -2.95
N ILE A 887 6.30 14.41 -3.92
CA ILE A 887 5.33 14.31 -5.03
C ILE A 887 3.91 14.13 -4.48
N TYR A 888 3.76 13.33 -3.42
CA TYR A 888 2.49 13.16 -2.69
C TYR A 888 2.05 14.39 -1.87
N GLY A 889 2.71 15.55 -2.02
CA GLY A 889 2.30 16.80 -1.38
C GLY A 889 2.84 16.98 0.04
N ALA A 890 3.89 16.26 0.46
CA ALA A 890 4.57 16.56 1.72
C ALA A 890 5.23 17.95 1.69
N GLY A 891 5.30 18.58 2.87
CA GLY A 891 5.86 19.91 3.08
C GLY A 891 7.10 19.93 3.97
N LEU A 892 7.57 21.13 4.32
CA LEU A 892 8.85 21.36 5.01
C LEU A 892 9.00 20.58 6.32
N LYS A 893 7.98 20.58 7.19
CA LYS A 893 8.02 19.91 8.50
C LYS A 893 8.24 18.40 8.37
N PHE A 894 7.60 17.76 7.38
CA PHE A 894 7.82 16.33 7.10
C PHE A 894 9.27 16.05 6.68
N LEU A 895 9.83 16.88 5.80
CA LEU A 895 11.22 16.74 5.34
C LEU A 895 12.21 16.93 6.49
N GLN A 896 12.02 17.95 7.33
CA GLN A 896 12.86 18.19 8.51
C GLN A 896 12.86 16.96 9.44
N THR A 897 11.69 16.45 9.80
CA THR A 897 11.55 15.24 10.63
C THR A 897 12.20 14.02 9.98
N LEU A 898 12.01 13.82 8.67
CA LEU A 898 12.56 12.66 7.95
C LEU A 898 14.10 12.73 7.84
N LEU A 899 14.67 13.91 7.61
CA LEU A 899 16.12 14.13 7.62
C LEU A 899 16.73 13.87 9.00
N MET A 900 16.10 14.31 10.08
CA MET A 900 16.52 14.00 11.46
C MET A 900 16.40 12.50 11.78
N GLN A 901 15.39 11.81 11.25
CA GLN A 901 15.27 10.35 11.37
C GLN A 901 16.41 9.63 10.65
N PHE A 902 16.76 10.06 9.43
CA PHE A 902 17.85 9.51 8.63
C PHE A 902 19.24 9.78 9.24
N ASN A 903 19.46 10.97 9.80
CA ASN A 903 20.70 11.31 10.51
C ASN A 903 20.39 12.04 11.83
N PRO A 904 20.48 11.35 12.98
CA PRO A 904 20.13 11.91 14.30
C PRO A 904 21.23 12.82 14.88
N SER A 905 22.34 13.03 14.16
CA SER A 905 23.35 14.05 14.51
C SER A 905 23.04 15.42 13.90
N LEU A 906 22.06 15.52 12.97
CA LEU A 906 21.61 16.81 12.46
C LEU A 906 20.84 17.58 13.52
N THR A 907 21.25 18.81 13.80
CA THR A 907 20.45 19.75 14.59
C THR A 907 19.14 20.08 13.86
N PRO A 908 18.07 20.45 14.58
CA PRO A 908 16.81 20.86 13.96
C PRO A 908 16.98 22.04 12.98
N SER A 909 17.95 22.94 13.21
CA SER A 909 18.27 24.07 12.33
C SER A 909 18.90 23.62 11.01
N ILE A 910 19.93 22.76 11.04
CA ILE A 910 20.57 22.23 9.82
C ILE A 910 19.59 21.33 9.04
N ALA A 911 18.80 20.51 9.74
CA ALA A 911 17.75 19.70 9.12
C ALA A 911 16.66 20.56 8.45
N ARG A 912 16.31 21.71 9.06
CA ARG A 912 15.39 22.68 8.44
C ARG A 912 16.01 23.31 7.20
N GLN A 913 17.23 23.82 7.29
CA GLN A 913 17.88 24.48 6.15
C GLN A 913 18.02 23.54 4.95
N ARG A 914 18.49 22.30 5.16
CA ARG A 914 18.51 21.27 4.10
C ARG A 914 17.12 20.98 3.53
N ALA A 915 16.08 20.98 4.34
CA ALA A 915 14.71 20.81 3.87
C ALA A 915 14.22 22.02 3.04
N GLU A 916 14.63 23.24 3.38
CA GLU A 916 14.38 24.46 2.61
C GLU A 916 15.15 24.43 1.28
N ASP A 917 16.43 24.04 1.28
CA ASP A 917 17.27 23.87 0.09
C ASP A 917 16.67 22.84 -0.89
N ILE A 918 16.25 21.67 -0.39
CA ILE A 918 15.55 20.65 -1.19
C ILE A 918 14.28 21.26 -1.80
N MET A 919 13.44 21.93 -1.00
CA MET A 919 12.17 22.50 -1.47
C MET A 919 12.38 23.58 -2.54
N ALA A 920 13.39 24.45 -2.37
CA ALA A 920 13.75 25.48 -3.33
C ALA A 920 14.26 24.88 -4.65
N ALA A 921 15.14 23.88 -4.61
CA ALA A 921 15.66 23.22 -5.83
C ALA A 921 14.58 22.45 -6.62
N THR A 922 13.44 22.12 -6.00
CA THR A 922 12.46 21.17 -6.54
C THR A 922 11.07 21.76 -6.73
N LYS A 923 10.38 22.20 -5.67
CA LYS A 923 9.10 22.91 -5.80
C LYS A 923 9.34 24.34 -6.30
N GLY A 924 10.47 24.93 -5.93
CA GLY A 924 10.77 26.33 -6.25
C GLY A 924 10.04 27.30 -5.34
N GLU A 925 9.82 28.51 -5.84
CA GLU A 925 9.20 29.61 -5.12
C GLU A 925 7.72 29.72 -5.51
N LYS A 926 6.85 30.12 -4.57
CA LYS A 926 5.42 30.33 -4.84
C LYS A 926 5.11 31.82 -5.03
N GLY A 927 4.62 32.17 -6.22
CA GLY A 927 4.28 33.54 -6.62
C GLY A 927 2.92 33.62 -7.31
N TRP A 928 2.45 34.83 -7.61
CA TRP A 928 1.19 35.05 -8.32
C TRP A 928 1.50 35.66 -9.70
N ARG A 929 0.79 35.19 -10.72
CA ARG A 929 0.77 35.82 -12.04
C ARG A 929 -0.18 37.01 -12.02
N LEU A 930 0.04 37.98 -12.90
CA LEU A 930 -0.93 39.05 -13.13
C LEU A 930 -2.08 38.53 -14.00
N ASN A 931 -3.31 39.03 -13.78
CA ASN A 931 -4.42 38.76 -14.70
C ASN A 931 -4.25 39.53 -16.02
N ASP A 932 -5.02 39.19 -17.06
CA ASP A 932 -4.81 39.76 -18.40
C ASP A 932 -4.98 41.28 -18.43
N GLU A 933 -5.91 41.84 -17.66
CA GLU A 933 -6.10 43.29 -17.50
C GLU A 933 -4.87 43.94 -16.87
N ALA A 934 -4.35 43.39 -15.77
CA ALA A 934 -3.15 43.91 -15.10
C ALA A 934 -1.88 43.71 -15.94
N ARG A 935 -1.73 42.58 -16.64
CA ARG A 935 -0.62 42.36 -17.60
C ARG A 935 -0.65 43.41 -18.70
N GLN A 936 -1.82 43.66 -19.31
CA GLN A 936 -1.97 44.67 -20.34
C GLN A 936 -1.72 46.09 -19.79
N THR A 937 -2.15 46.36 -18.56
CA THR A 937 -1.89 47.63 -17.86
C THR A 937 -0.40 47.86 -17.62
N VAL A 938 0.33 46.84 -17.17
CA VAL A 938 1.80 46.91 -16.98
C VAL A 938 2.52 47.10 -18.31
N LEU A 939 2.16 46.34 -19.35
CA LEU A 939 2.74 46.48 -20.68
C LEU A 939 2.49 47.88 -21.27
N THR A 940 1.29 48.44 -21.08
CA THR A 940 0.88 49.73 -21.67
C THR A 940 1.44 50.93 -20.91
N LEU A 941 1.46 50.89 -19.56
CA LEU A 941 1.90 52.02 -18.74
C LEU A 941 3.41 52.01 -18.45
N LEU A 942 4.01 50.83 -18.30
CA LEU A 942 5.39 50.66 -17.85
C LEU A 942 6.31 50.11 -18.93
N GLY A 943 5.78 49.65 -20.08
CA GLY A 943 6.55 49.08 -21.19
C GLY A 943 7.17 47.70 -20.89
N GLU A 944 6.82 47.07 -19.77
CA GLU A 944 7.35 45.79 -19.34
C GLU A 944 6.44 44.64 -19.84
N ASP A 945 6.92 43.78 -20.75
CA ASP A 945 6.24 42.49 -20.97
C ASP A 945 6.56 41.55 -19.81
N VAL A 946 5.51 41.18 -19.08
CA VAL A 946 5.54 40.34 -17.89
C VAL A 946 4.69 39.08 -18.06
N ARG A 947 4.50 38.65 -19.31
CA ARG A 947 3.85 37.39 -19.67
C ARG A 947 4.46 36.21 -18.90
N ASP A 948 3.58 35.38 -18.34
CA ASP A 948 3.86 34.18 -17.53
C ASP A 948 4.77 34.34 -16.29
N LYS A 949 5.31 35.54 -16.03
CA LYS A 949 6.08 35.86 -14.83
C LYS A 949 5.22 35.75 -13.57
N ALA A 950 5.63 34.86 -12.67
CA ALA A 950 5.13 34.84 -11.30
C ALA A 950 5.90 35.87 -10.47
N PHE A 951 5.18 36.63 -9.66
CA PHE A 951 5.73 37.63 -8.77
C PHE A 951 5.52 37.22 -7.31
N SER A 952 6.50 37.47 -6.45
CA SER A 952 6.32 37.37 -5.01
C SER A 952 5.33 38.42 -4.50
N LYS A 953 4.74 38.18 -3.32
CA LYS A 953 3.86 39.16 -2.65
C LYS A 953 4.55 40.52 -2.41
N LYS A 954 5.88 40.52 -2.23
CA LYS A 954 6.69 41.75 -2.07
C LYS A 954 6.76 42.55 -3.36
N GLU A 955 7.02 41.89 -4.49
CA GLU A 955 7.08 42.52 -5.81
C GLU A 955 5.72 43.06 -6.25
N ILE A 956 4.63 42.33 -6.02
CA ILE A 956 3.27 42.81 -6.36
C ILE A 956 2.93 44.05 -5.54
N ASN A 957 3.27 44.07 -4.25
CA ASN A 957 3.09 45.27 -3.42
C ASN A 957 4.00 46.43 -3.85
N ALA A 958 5.17 46.17 -4.43
CA ALA A 958 6.01 47.20 -5.04
C ALA A 958 5.39 47.71 -6.35
N LEU A 959 4.90 46.83 -7.22
CA LEU A 959 4.23 47.15 -8.47
C LEU A 959 2.97 47.99 -8.25
N LEU A 960 2.12 47.63 -7.29
CA LEU A 960 0.94 48.41 -6.91
C LEU A 960 1.30 49.83 -6.45
N ARG A 961 2.38 49.97 -5.65
CA ARG A 961 2.88 51.29 -5.24
C ARG A 961 3.45 52.09 -6.41
N ARG A 962 4.10 51.43 -7.38
CA ARG A 962 4.61 52.06 -8.61
C ARG A 962 3.45 52.58 -9.49
N LEU A 963 2.49 51.72 -9.82
CA LEU A 963 1.28 52.06 -10.60
C LEU A 963 0.47 53.19 -9.95
N MET A 964 0.31 53.18 -8.62
CA MET A 964 -0.35 54.24 -7.89
C MET A 964 0.44 55.56 -7.90
N LYS A 965 1.77 55.53 -7.76
CA LYS A 965 2.61 56.73 -7.67
C LYS A 965 2.82 57.40 -9.03
N GLU A 966 3.08 56.62 -10.07
CA GLU A 966 3.50 57.10 -11.39
C GLU A 966 2.32 57.36 -12.34
N HIS A 967 1.23 56.60 -12.20
CA HIS A 967 0.08 56.65 -13.12
C HIS A 967 -1.28 56.84 -12.42
N GLN A 968 -1.30 57.08 -11.10
CA GLN A 968 -2.53 57.18 -10.29
C GLN A 968 -3.49 55.98 -10.45
N HIS A 969 -2.97 54.80 -10.82
CA HIS A 969 -3.78 53.61 -11.04
C HIS A 969 -3.98 52.84 -9.73
N TYR A 970 -5.20 52.89 -9.19
CA TYR A 970 -5.57 52.25 -7.93
C TYR A 970 -6.11 50.84 -8.16
N ALA A 971 -5.35 49.83 -7.71
CA ALA A 971 -5.79 48.45 -7.73
C ALA A 971 -5.46 47.73 -6.41
N SER A 972 -6.17 46.64 -6.12
CA SER A 972 -5.91 45.77 -4.96
C SER A 972 -5.11 44.54 -5.39
N PHE A 973 -4.41 43.91 -4.44
CA PHE A 973 -3.69 42.65 -4.69
C PHE A 973 -4.58 41.59 -5.35
N ALA A 974 -5.81 41.42 -4.87
CA ALA A 974 -6.77 40.45 -5.40
C ALA A 974 -7.35 40.86 -6.77
N ASN A 975 -7.31 42.15 -7.11
CA ASN A 975 -7.84 42.65 -8.39
C ASN A 975 -6.83 42.51 -9.54
N ILE A 976 -5.53 42.41 -9.25
CA ILE A 976 -4.48 42.29 -10.29
C ILE A 976 -3.85 40.91 -10.39
N THR A 977 -4.05 40.04 -9.40
CA THR A 977 -3.45 38.70 -9.39
C THR A 977 -4.41 37.63 -9.89
N GLN A 978 -3.86 36.65 -10.61
CA GLN A 978 -4.50 35.35 -10.80
C GLN A 978 -4.38 34.54 -9.50
N SER A 979 -5.43 33.79 -9.17
CA SER A 979 -5.48 32.86 -8.03
C SER A 979 -5.81 31.46 -8.56
N PRO A 980 -5.14 30.39 -8.09
CA PRO A 980 -4.17 30.34 -6.98
C PRO A 980 -2.77 30.85 -7.37
N ALA A 981 -1.92 31.02 -6.35
CA ALA A 981 -0.48 31.21 -6.54
C ALA A 981 0.16 29.95 -7.15
N VAL A 982 1.12 30.13 -8.04
CA VAL A 982 1.84 29.09 -8.79
C VAL A 982 3.28 28.95 -8.31
N TRP A 983 3.83 27.75 -8.43
CA TRP A 983 5.23 27.42 -8.20
C TRP A 983 6.08 27.73 -9.44
N THR A 984 7.28 28.28 -9.26
CA THR A 984 8.24 28.61 -10.33
C THR A 984 9.69 28.35 -9.91
N ASN A 985 10.59 28.23 -10.89
CA ASN A 985 12.05 28.08 -10.73
C ASN A 985 12.56 26.74 -10.14
N GLY A 986 11.68 25.85 -9.70
CA GLY A 986 12.04 24.49 -9.25
C GLY A 986 11.99 23.46 -10.38
N SER A 987 12.72 22.36 -10.21
CA SER A 987 12.76 21.25 -11.19
C SER A 987 11.45 20.47 -11.34
N GLU A 988 10.53 20.58 -10.37
CA GLU A 988 9.24 19.89 -10.29
C GLU A 988 8.04 20.88 -10.25
N SER A 989 8.28 22.20 -10.42
CA SER A 989 7.26 23.25 -10.22
C SER A 989 6.01 23.04 -11.10
N PHE A 990 6.18 22.70 -12.38
CA PHE A 990 5.07 22.50 -13.32
C PHE A 990 4.20 21.30 -12.93
N THR A 991 4.81 20.19 -12.49
CA THR A 991 4.10 19.05 -11.91
C THR A 991 3.27 19.46 -10.69
N PHE A 992 3.84 20.22 -9.75
CA PHE A 992 3.07 20.70 -8.58
C PHE A 992 1.94 21.65 -8.94
N ASN A 993 2.11 22.51 -9.96
CA ASN A 993 1.04 23.37 -10.46
C ASN A 993 -0.10 22.55 -11.07
N CYS A 994 0.21 21.58 -11.93
CA CYS A 994 -0.76 20.66 -12.51
C CYS A 994 -1.53 19.86 -11.45
N LEU A 995 -0.81 19.31 -10.46
CA LEU A 995 -1.43 18.59 -9.33
C LEU A 995 -2.30 19.50 -8.45
N GLU A 996 -1.85 20.73 -8.15
CA GLU A 996 -2.65 21.71 -7.40
C GLU A 996 -3.90 22.18 -8.17
N ASP A 997 -3.83 22.35 -9.49
CA ASP A 997 -4.99 22.68 -10.32
C ASP A 997 -6.03 21.55 -10.29
N ILE A 998 -5.62 20.31 -10.59
CA ILE A 998 -6.53 19.15 -10.63
C ILE A 998 -7.30 18.99 -9.32
N VAL A 999 -6.66 19.17 -8.16
CA VAL A 999 -7.34 19.06 -6.85
C VAL A 999 -8.16 20.29 -6.48
N ARG A 1000 -7.97 21.45 -7.12
CA ARG A 1000 -8.75 22.67 -6.86
C ARG A 1000 -10.04 22.75 -7.68
N ARG A 1001 -10.12 22.02 -8.79
CA ARG A 1001 -11.36 21.85 -9.58
C ARG A 1001 -12.53 21.42 -8.69
N GLU A 1002 -13.73 21.90 -8.98
CA GLU A 1002 -14.96 21.62 -8.21
C GLU A 1002 -15.18 20.12 -7.99
N ARG A 1003 -14.88 19.33 -9.03
CA ARG A 1003 -14.88 17.87 -9.01
C ARG A 1003 -13.53 17.33 -9.52
N PRO A 1004 -12.57 17.04 -8.63
CA PRO A 1004 -11.29 16.45 -9.01
C PRO A 1004 -11.49 15.04 -9.60
N VAL A 1005 -10.85 14.78 -10.74
CA VAL A 1005 -10.88 13.49 -11.47
C VAL A 1005 -9.47 13.05 -11.84
N SER A 1006 -9.27 11.75 -12.05
CA SER A 1006 -8.04 11.25 -12.66
C SER A 1006 -7.96 11.71 -14.13
N PRO A 1007 -6.77 12.13 -14.61
CA PRO A 1007 -6.60 12.71 -15.95
C PRO A 1007 -6.93 11.72 -17.08
N VAL A 1008 -6.68 10.42 -16.88
CA VAL A 1008 -6.82 9.41 -17.93
C VAL A 1008 -8.25 8.88 -18.03
N LEU A 1009 -8.74 8.15 -17.03
CA LEU A 1009 -10.06 7.50 -17.04
C LEU A 1009 -11.19 8.33 -16.40
N GLY A 1010 -10.91 9.56 -15.93
CA GLY A 1010 -11.93 10.46 -15.39
C GLY A 1010 -12.54 10.00 -14.06
N ALA A 1011 -11.88 9.12 -13.32
CA ALA A 1011 -12.38 8.61 -12.04
C ALA A 1011 -12.32 9.72 -10.98
N ALA A 1012 -13.46 10.09 -10.42
CA ALA A 1012 -13.58 11.17 -9.46
C ALA A 1012 -13.05 10.81 -8.06
N ILE A 1013 -12.58 11.81 -7.33
CA ILE A 1013 -12.22 11.66 -5.92
C ILE A 1013 -13.47 11.31 -5.07
N SER A 1014 -13.24 10.61 -3.96
CA SER A 1014 -14.30 10.31 -2.97
C SER A 1014 -14.94 11.59 -2.45
N LYS A 1015 -16.29 11.63 -2.36
CA LYS A 1015 -17.08 12.82 -2.00
C LYS A 1015 -16.56 13.60 -0.76
N PRO A 1016 -16.16 12.96 0.35
CA PRO A 1016 -15.61 13.65 1.54
C PRO A 1016 -14.31 14.43 1.34
N LEU A 1017 -13.67 14.31 0.17
CA LEU A 1017 -12.43 15.00 -0.21
C LEU A 1017 -12.64 16.01 -1.36
N GLU A 1018 -13.86 16.19 -1.87
CA GLU A 1018 -14.15 17.26 -2.83
C GLU A 1018 -14.02 18.63 -2.15
N PRO A 1019 -13.55 19.68 -2.86
CA PRO A 1019 -13.29 20.98 -2.23
C PRO A 1019 -14.57 21.63 -1.71
N TYR A 1020 -15.74 21.28 -2.26
CA TYR A 1020 -17.05 21.67 -1.74
C TYR A 1020 -17.30 21.20 -0.29
N TYR A 1021 -16.85 20.00 0.09
CA TYR A 1021 -17.08 19.42 1.43
C TYR A 1021 -15.88 19.53 2.36
N ALA A 1022 -14.66 19.46 1.82
CA ALA A 1022 -13.40 19.53 2.57
C ALA A 1022 -12.81 20.95 2.66
N GLY A 1023 -13.26 21.89 1.82
CA GLY A 1023 -12.58 23.17 1.62
C GLY A 1023 -11.14 22.93 1.16
N ASN A 1024 -10.21 23.60 1.82
CA ASN A 1024 -8.76 23.44 1.60
C ASN A 1024 -8.09 22.48 2.59
N GLN A 1025 -8.86 21.64 3.31
CA GLN A 1025 -8.29 20.60 4.17
C GLN A 1025 -7.79 19.41 3.33
N TYR A 1026 -6.90 18.60 3.92
CA TYR A 1026 -6.39 17.35 3.34
C TYR A 1026 -5.66 17.49 1.99
N MET A 1027 -5.11 18.67 1.66
CA MET A 1027 -4.44 18.93 0.37
C MET A 1027 -3.36 17.89 0.03
N THR A 1028 -2.50 17.51 0.96
CA THR A 1028 -1.52 16.41 0.78
C THR A 1028 -2.21 15.11 0.35
N SER A 1029 -3.26 14.68 1.06
CA SER A 1029 -4.03 13.47 0.72
C SER A 1029 -4.69 13.55 -0.66
N ARG A 1030 -5.11 14.76 -1.08
CA ARG A 1030 -5.74 15.02 -2.39
C ARG A 1030 -4.71 15.03 -3.53
N MET A 1031 -3.53 15.62 -3.32
CA MET A 1031 -2.43 15.61 -4.30
C MET A 1031 -1.88 14.19 -4.50
N ASN A 1032 -1.65 13.48 -3.40
CA ASN A 1032 -1.31 12.05 -3.40
C ASN A 1032 -2.35 11.22 -4.19
N TRP A 1033 -3.64 11.53 -4.01
CA TRP A 1033 -4.72 10.85 -4.70
C TRP A 1033 -4.63 10.98 -6.23
N VAL A 1034 -4.24 12.13 -6.79
CA VAL A 1034 -4.16 12.30 -8.26
C VAL A 1034 -3.17 11.29 -8.87
N VAL A 1035 -1.95 11.21 -8.33
CA VAL A 1035 -0.92 10.29 -8.84
C VAL A 1035 -1.29 8.83 -8.57
N GLN A 1036 -1.66 8.49 -7.32
CA GLN A 1036 -1.97 7.11 -6.96
C GLN A 1036 -3.23 6.57 -7.67
N SER A 1037 -4.24 7.40 -7.89
CA SER A 1037 -5.45 6.99 -8.61
C SER A 1037 -5.19 6.87 -10.12
N SER A 1038 -4.28 7.67 -10.67
CA SER A 1038 -3.79 7.47 -12.04
C SER A 1038 -2.98 6.17 -12.18
N ALA A 1039 -2.17 5.79 -11.19
CA ALA A 1039 -1.50 4.48 -11.19
C ALA A 1039 -2.49 3.30 -11.17
N VAL A 1040 -3.64 3.44 -10.50
CA VAL A 1040 -4.72 2.44 -10.56
C VAL A 1040 -5.39 2.41 -11.94
N ASP A 1041 -5.58 3.55 -12.59
CA ASP A 1041 -6.06 3.59 -13.98
C ASP A 1041 -5.13 2.84 -14.94
N TYR A 1042 -3.81 2.97 -14.75
CA TYR A 1042 -2.79 2.22 -15.48
C TYR A 1042 -2.96 0.70 -15.31
N LEU A 1043 -3.11 0.23 -14.06
CA LEU A 1043 -3.31 -1.19 -13.78
C LEU A 1043 -4.61 -1.73 -14.41
N HIS A 1044 -5.70 -0.97 -14.38
CA HIS A 1044 -6.95 -1.35 -15.03
C HIS A 1044 -6.82 -1.44 -16.56
N LEU A 1045 -6.09 -0.52 -17.19
CA LEU A 1045 -5.79 -0.57 -18.62
C LEU A 1045 -4.95 -1.81 -18.97
N MET A 1046 -3.94 -2.13 -18.14
CA MET A 1046 -3.13 -3.32 -18.33
C MET A 1046 -3.94 -4.62 -18.26
N THR A 1047 -4.78 -4.80 -17.24
CA THR A 1047 -5.56 -6.03 -17.08
C THR A 1047 -6.59 -6.22 -18.19
N VAL A 1048 -7.26 -5.15 -18.61
CA VAL A 1048 -8.22 -5.16 -19.72
C VAL A 1048 -7.55 -5.47 -21.07
N CYS A 1049 -6.40 -4.85 -21.36
CA CYS A 1049 -5.67 -5.07 -22.60
C CYS A 1049 -5.07 -6.48 -22.67
N MET A 1050 -4.44 -6.96 -21.58
CA MET A 1050 -3.94 -8.34 -21.52
C MET A 1050 -5.06 -9.36 -21.74
N LYS A 1051 -6.23 -9.15 -21.11
CA LYS A 1051 -7.39 -10.03 -21.31
C LYS A 1051 -7.88 -10.03 -22.76
N TRP A 1052 -7.95 -8.87 -23.40
CA TRP A 1052 -8.32 -8.76 -24.81
C TRP A 1052 -7.32 -9.45 -25.74
N LEU A 1053 -6.01 -9.25 -25.54
CA LEU A 1053 -4.97 -9.92 -26.32
C LEU A 1053 -5.04 -11.44 -26.14
N ALA A 1054 -5.23 -11.93 -24.91
CA ALA A 1054 -5.35 -13.36 -24.66
C ALA A 1054 -6.59 -13.99 -25.31
N GLN A 1055 -7.74 -13.30 -25.26
CA GLN A 1055 -8.96 -13.74 -25.95
C GLN A 1055 -8.78 -13.73 -27.48
N ARG A 1056 -8.10 -12.71 -28.02
CA ARG A 1056 -7.86 -12.55 -29.46
C ARG A 1056 -6.91 -13.60 -30.05
N TYR A 1057 -5.87 -13.95 -29.31
CA TYR A 1057 -4.79 -14.84 -29.75
C TYR A 1057 -4.87 -16.25 -29.13
N ASN A 1058 -5.97 -16.55 -28.40
CA ASN A 1058 -6.19 -17.80 -27.67
C ASN A 1058 -4.99 -18.18 -26.77
N ILE A 1059 -4.55 -17.22 -25.95
CA ILE A 1059 -3.48 -17.41 -24.97
C ILE A 1059 -4.10 -17.94 -23.68
N ASN A 1060 -3.73 -19.14 -23.26
CA ASN A 1060 -4.18 -19.77 -22.02
C ASN A 1060 -3.50 -19.11 -20.82
N MET A 1061 -4.14 -18.06 -20.29
CA MET A 1061 -3.66 -17.31 -19.14
C MET A 1061 -4.76 -16.96 -18.13
N ARG A 1062 -4.35 -16.70 -16.89
CA ARG A 1062 -5.19 -16.20 -15.79
C ARG A 1062 -4.46 -15.09 -15.03
N PHE A 1063 -5.17 -14.07 -14.58
CA PHE A 1063 -4.63 -13.07 -13.67
C PHE A 1063 -4.26 -13.71 -12.31
N SER A 1064 -2.99 -13.64 -11.92
CA SER A 1064 -2.50 -14.21 -10.65
C SER A 1064 -2.58 -13.19 -9.53
N ILE A 1065 -1.81 -12.10 -9.64
CA ILE A 1065 -1.80 -11.00 -8.66
C ILE A 1065 -1.14 -9.75 -9.26
N SER A 1066 -1.44 -8.57 -8.69
CA SER A 1066 -0.60 -7.38 -8.83
C SER A 1066 -0.13 -6.92 -7.45
N ILE A 1067 1.17 -6.67 -7.29
CA ILE A 1067 1.81 -6.29 -6.02
C ILE A 1067 2.57 -4.98 -6.25
N HIS A 1068 2.08 -3.88 -5.70
CA HIS A 1068 2.59 -2.53 -5.98
C HIS A 1068 2.48 -2.18 -7.48
N ASP A 1069 3.62 -2.07 -8.16
CA ASP A 1069 3.86 -1.84 -9.58
C ASP A 1069 4.11 -3.13 -10.38
N GLU A 1070 4.22 -4.29 -9.72
CA GLU A 1070 4.36 -5.61 -10.34
C GLU A 1070 2.99 -6.16 -10.79
N VAL A 1071 2.90 -6.72 -12.00
CA VAL A 1071 1.71 -7.45 -12.50
C VAL A 1071 2.12 -8.84 -12.97
N ARG A 1072 1.46 -9.88 -12.45
CA ARG A 1072 1.80 -11.30 -12.68
C ARG A 1072 0.57 -12.08 -13.18
N TYR A 1073 0.77 -12.83 -14.25
CA TYR A 1073 -0.20 -13.75 -14.86
C TYR A 1073 0.31 -15.19 -14.74
N LEU A 1074 -0.59 -16.14 -14.52
CA LEU A 1074 -0.30 -17.56 -14.66
C LEU A 1074 -0.64 -17.97 -16.10
N VAL A 1075 0.31 -18.55 -16.83
CA VAL A 1075 0.22 -18.83 -18.27
C VAL A 1075 0.65 -20.26 -18.55
N ALA A 1076 -0.02 -20.95 -19.48
CA ALA A 1076 0.43 -22.26 -19.95
C ALA A 1076 1.85 -22.19 -20.53
N SER A 1077 2.65 -23.24 -20.34
CA SER A 1077 4.07 -23.25 -20.75
C SER A 1077 4.29 -22.99 -22.24
N GLU A 1078 3.37 -23.45 -23.10
CA GLU A 1078 3.39 -23.20 -24.55
C GLU A 1078 3.23 -21.72 -24.91
N ASP A 1079 2.44 -20.98 -24.13
CA ASP A 1079 2.04 -19.60 -24.40
C ASP A 1079 2.96 -18.55 -23.75
N ARG A 1080 3.93 -18.97 -22.92
CA ARG A 1080 4.72 -18.07 -22.06
C ARG A 1080 5.38 -16.90 -22.82
N TYR A 1081 5.92 -17.14 -24.02
CA TYR A 1081 6.54 -16.11 -24.85
C TYR A 1081 5.51 -15.21 -25.56
N ARG A 1082 4.39 -15.79 -26.01
CA ARG A 1082 3.27 -15.06 -26.62
C ARG A 1082 2.63 -14.09 -25.61
N ALA A 1083 2.41 -14.56 -24.38
CA ALA A 1083 1.95 -13.74 -23.26
C ALA A 1083 2.97 -12.65 -22.86
N ALA A 1084 4.28 -12.93 -22.93
CA ALA A 1084 5.31 -11.95 -22.63
C ALA A 1084 5.34 -10.81 -23.67
N LEU A 1085 5.19 -11.12 -24.97
CA LEU A 1085 5.02 -10.10 -26.00
C LEU A 1085 3.69 -9.34 -25.84
N ALA A 1086 2.59 -10.02 -25.51
CA ALA A 1086 1.30 -9.36 -25.24
C ALA A 1086 1.40 -8.37 -24.05
N LEU A 1087 2.22 -8.67 -23.04
CA LEU A 1087 2.47 -7.79 -21.91
C LEU A 1087 3.30 -6.55 -22.31
N GLN A 1088 4.32 -6.73 -23.16
CA GLN A 1088 5.07 -5.61 -23.75
C GLN A 1088 4.17 -4.67 -24.58
N ILE A 1089 3.33 -5.24 -25.46
CA ILE A 1089 2.34 -4.49 -26.26
C ILE A 1089 1.34 -3.76 -25.34
N THR A 1090 0.89 -4.43 -24.27
CA THR A 1090 -0.04 -3.84 -23.30
C THR A 1090 0.55 -2.61 -22.61
N ASN A 1091 1.83 -2.63 -22.22
CA ASN A 1091 2.50 -1.46 -21.65
C ASN A 1091 2.59 -0.31 -22.66
N LEU A 1092 3.00 -0.61 -23.90
CA LEU A 1092 3.04 0.35 -25.00
C LEU A 1092 1.68 1.05 -25.19
N LEU A 1093 0.60 0.28 -25.39
CA LEU A 1093 -0.74 0.82 -25.59
C LEU A 1093 -1.26 1.58 -24.36
N THR A 1094 -0.96 1.11 -23.15
CA THR A 1094 -1.33 1.82 -21.91
C THR A 1094 -0.63 3.18 -21.82
N ARG A 1095 0.69 3.25 -22.06
CA ARG A 1095 1.43 4.53 -22.03
C ARG A 1095 1.04 5.47 -23.16
N CYS A 1096 0.77 4.95 -24.36
CA CYS A 1096 0.25 5.77 -25.46
C CYS A 1096 -1.11 6.38 -25.13
N LEU A 1097 -2.02 5.64 -24.47
CA LEU A 1097 -3.30 6.21 -24.04
C LEU A 1097 -3.09 7.30 -22.98
N PHE A 1098 -2.19 7.09 -22.01
CA PHE A 1098 -1.85 8.11 -21.01
C PHE A 1098 -1.38 9.40 -21.66
N ALA A 1099 -0.44 9.32 -22.61
CA ALA A 1099 0.08 10.48 -23.34
C ALA A 1099 -1.02 11.17 -24.15
N LEU A 1100 -1.79 10.41 -24.95
CA LEU A 1100 -2.92 10.93 -25.74
C LEU A 1100 -3.96 11.64 -24.87
N ARG A 1101 -4.31 11.07 -23.71
CA ARG A 1101 -5.32 11.62 -22.80
C ARG A 1101 -4.90 12.91 -22.10
N VAL A 1102 -3.59 13.21 -22.04
CA VAL A 1102 -3.05 14.50 -21.56
C VAL A 1102 -2.68 15.46 -22.69
N GLY A 1103 -3.05 15.16 -23.94
CA GLY A 1103 -2.83 16.03 -25.10
C GLY A 1103 -1.46 15.87 -25.78
N MET A 1104 -0.77 14.75 -25.57
CA MET A 1104 0.56 14.48 -26.10
C MET A 1104 0.50 13.25 -27.04
N PRO A 1105 0.21 13.41 -28.35
CA PRO A 1105 -0.11 12.32 -29.27
C PRO A 1105 1.14 11.57 -29.82
N ASP A 1106 2.10 11.27 -28.95
CA ASP A 1106 3.26 10.41 -29.23
C ASP A 1106 3.80 9.85 -27.90
N LEU A 1107 4.82 8.99 -27.91
CA LEU A 1107 5.45 8.43 -26.72
C LEU A 1107 6.99 8.32 -26.89
N PRO A 1108 7.81 8.66 -25.88
CA PRO A 1108 9.25 8.39 -25.91
C PRO A 1108 9.55 6.89 -25.93
N LEU A 1109 10.48 6.44 -26.78
CA LEU A 1109 10.80 5.01 -26.91
C LEU A 1109 11.32 4.39 -25.60
N ALA A 1110 12.05 5.18 -24.81
CA ALA A 1110 12.65 4.76 -23.53
C ALA A 1110 11.64 4.28 -22.47
N VAL A 1111 10.34 4.59 -22.63
CA VAL A 1111 9.26 4.13 -21.73
C VAL A 1111 8.28 3.16 -22.38
N ALA A 1112 8.35 2.98 -23.70
CA ALA A 1112 7.38 2.21 -24.48
C ALA A 1112 7.27 0.74 -24.05
N PHE A 1113 8.39 0.15 -23.65
CA PHE A 1113 8.53 -1.26 -23.27
C PHE A 1113 9.04 -1.40 -21.84
N PHE A 1114 8.78 -2.54 -21.21
CA PHE A 1114 9.43 -2.93 -19.96
C PHE A 1114 10.92 -3.18 -20.20
N SER A 1115 11.74 -2.86 -19.19
CA SER A 1115 13.16 -3.26 -19.13
C SER A 1115 13.32 -4.77 -19.37
N SER A 1116 12.53 -5.60 -18.70
CA SER A 1116 12.30 -7.00 -19.02
C SER A 1116 10.88 -7.45 -18.69
N VAL A 1117 10.42 -8.51 -19.36
CA VAL A 1117 9.32 -9.35 -18.86
C VAL A 1117 9.93 -10.62 -18.29
N ASP A 1118 9.55 -10.95 -17.07
CA ASP A 1118 10.04 -12.12 -16.35
C ASP A 1118 9.14 -13.33 -16.64
N ILE A 1119 9.76 -14.49 -16.87
CA ILE A 1119 9.11 -15.78 -17.05
C ILE A 1119 9.73 -16.76 -16.05
N ASP A 1120 8.93 -17.32 -15.14
CA ASP A 1120 9.45 -18.08 -14.01
C ASP A 1120 8.48 -19.17 -13.54
N LYS A 1121 8.97 -20.15 -12.78
CA LYS A 1121 8.15 -21.10 -12.03
C LYS A 1121 7.64 -20.56 -10.69
N VAL A 1122 8.27 -19.51 -10.16
CA VAL A 1122 7.90 -18.91 -8.87
C VAL A 1122 7.71 -17.40 -8.94
N LEU A 1123 6.97 -16.84 -7.99
CA LEU A 1123 6.89 -15.38 -7.85
C LEU A 1123 8.12 -14.82 -7.11
N ARG A 1124 9.03 -14.16 -7.82
CA ARG A 1124 10.12 -13.34 -7.26
C ARG A 1124 10.28 -12.05 -8.06
N LYS A 1125 11.03 -11.08 -7.52
CA LYS A 1125 11.23 -9.78 -8.21
C LYS A 1125 12.26 -9.87 -9.33
N ASP A 1126 13.29 -10.68 -9.15
CA ASP A 1126 14.33 -10.97 -10.13
C ASP A 1126 14.32 -12.48 -10.35
N PRO A 1127 14.06 -12.99 -11.58
CA PRO A 1127 13.99 -14.42 -11.85
C PRO A 1127 15.35 -15.14 -11.70
N LEU A 1128 16.47 -14.41 -11.60
CA LEU A 1128 17.79 -14.96 -11.35
C LEU A 1128 18.14 -15.06 -9.86
N ASP A 1129 17.38 -14.42 -8.96
CA ASP A 1129 17.63 -14.46 -7.52
C ASP A 1129 17.23 -15.83 -6.92
N SER A 1130 18.22 -16.56 -6.40
CA SER A 1130 18.03 -17.84 -5.69
C SER A 1130 17.35 -17.69 -4.32
N CYS A 1131 16.97 -16.47 -3.92
CA CYS A 1131 16.21 -16.14 -2.71
C CYS A 1131 16.83 -16.75 -1.45
N VAL A 1132 18.14 -16.55 -1.27
CA VAL A 1132 18.89 -17.05 -0.12
C VAL A 1132 18.53 -16.26 1.13
N THR A 1133 18.04 -16.96 2.15
CA THR A 1133 17.64 -16.38 3.44
C THR A 1133 18.06 -17.30 4.59
N PRO A 1134 17.95 -16.89 5.87
CA PRO A 1134 18.28 -17.77 6.99
C PRO A 1134 17.42 -19.05 7.07
N SER A 1135 16.22 -19.06 6.46
CA SER A 1135 15.34 -20.23 6.33
C SER A 1135 15.51 -21.00 5.00
N ASN A 1136 16.27 -20.45 4.06
CA ASN A 1136 16.61 -21.03 2.77
C ASN A 1136 18.11 -20.81 2.46
N PRO A 1137 19.05 -21.41 3.23
CA PRO A 1137 20.47 -21.08 3.15
C PRO A 1137 21.15 -21.57 1.86
N ASP A 1138 20.68 -22.68 1.29
CA ASP A 1138 21.25 -23.28 0.07
C ASP A 1138 20.63 -22.74 -1.23
N GLY A 1139 19.58 -21.91 -1.12
CA GLY A 1139 18.87 -21.31 -2.24
C GLY A 1139 17.81 -22.22 -2.88
N LEU A 1140 16.97 -21.60 -3.71
CA LEU A 1140 15.79 -22.23 -4.32
C LEU A 1140 16.08 -23.53 -5.09
N GLU A 1141 17.19 -23.56 -5.84
CA GLU A 1141 17.54 -24.72 -6.67
C GLU A 1141 17.88 -25.96 -5.81
N LYS A 1142 18.71 -25.80 -4.78
CA LYS A 1142 19.12 -26.91 -3.91
C LYS A 1142 18.04 -27.32 -2.92
N THR A 1143 17.32 -26.37 -2.33
CA THR A 1143 16.35 -26.67 -1.26
C THR A 1143 14.98 -27.11 -1.81
N TYR A 1144 14.58 -26.62 -2.99
CA TYR A 1144 13.24 -26.85 -3.56
C TYR A 1144 13.25 -27.38 -5.01
N GLY A 1145 14.41 -27.52 -5.66
CA GLY A 1145 14.50 -27.96 -7.06
C GLY A 1145 14.16 -26.87 -8.09
N ILE A 1146 14.08 -25.61 -7.67
CA ILE A 1146 13.54 -24.51 -8.48
C ILE A 1146 14.70 -23.75 -9.13
N LYS A 1147 14.83 -23.89 -10.45
CA LYS A 1147 15.88 -23.25 -11.27
C LYS A 1147 15.67 -21.74 -11.40
N PRO A 1148 16.70 -20.97 -11.82
CA PRO A 1148 16.52 -19.60 -12.30
C PRO A 1148 15.52 -19.52 -13.47
N GLY A 1149 14.74 -18.45 -13.51
CA GLY A 1149 13.84 -18.13 -14.63
C GLY A 1149 14.53 -17.29 -15.70
N GLU A 1150 13.73 -16.69 -16.59
CA GLU A 1150 14.17 -15.86 -17.70
C GLU A 1150 13.70 -14.40 -17.51
N ALA A 1151 14.54 -13.42 -17.84
CA ALA A 1151 14.16 -12.01 -17.93
C ALA A 1151 14.43 -11.53 -19.36
N LEU A 1152 13.37 -11.25 -20.13
CA LEU A 1152 13.47 -11.02 -21.57
C LEU A 1152 13.09 -9.59 -21.97
N THR A 1153 14.01 -8.92 -22.66
CA THR A 1153 13.78 -7.64 -23.34
C THR A 1153 12.87 -7.83 -24.57
N ILE A 1154 12.24 -6.74 -25.04
CA ILE A 1154 11.47 -6.76 -26.30
C ILE A 1154 12.29 -7.31 -27.49
N TYR A 1155 13.58 -6.95 -27.60
CA TYR A 1155 14.44 -7.41 -28.70
C TYR A 1155 14.73 -8.92 -28.65
N GLN A 1156 14.84 -9.51 -27.45
CA GLN A 1156 14.99 -10.95 -27.28
C GLN A 1156 13.68 -11.69 -27.59
N LEU A 1157 12.54 -11.20 -27.08
CA LEU A 1157 11.23 -11.77 -27.36
C LEU A 1157 10.91 -11.81 -28.86
N LEU A 1158 11.19 -10.74 -29.60
CA LEU A 1158 10.98 -10.70 -31.05
C LEU A 1158 11.86 -11.70 -31.80
N LYS A 1159 13.10 -11.93 -31.36
CA LYS A 1159 13.98 -12.96 -31.95
C LYS A 1159 13.44 -14.38 -31.70
N ILE A 1160 12.99 -14.66 -30.48
CA ILE A 1160 12.40 -15.96 -30.10
C ILE A 1160 11.13 -16.24 -30.90
N ILE A 1161 10.21 -15.28 -30.98
CA ILE A 1161 8.93 -15.47 -31.68
C ILE A 1161 9.12 -15.66 -33.18
N ARG A 1162 10.03 -14.90 -33.82
CA ARG A 1162 10.42 -15.13 -35.23
C ARG A 1162 11.01 -16.53 -35.44
N SER A 1163 11.86 -17.01 -34.52
CA SER A 1163 12.46 -18.35 -34.63
C SER A 1163 11.48 -19.50 -34.42
N LEU A 1164 10.36 -19.26 -33.74
CA LEU A 1164 9.29 -20.24 -33.54
C LEU A 1164 8.38 -20.40 -34.78
N GLY A 1165 8.53 -19.55 -35.80
CA GLY A 1165 7.70 -19.56 -37.01
C GLY A 1165 6.27 -19.05 -36.79
N ASP A 1166 5.99 -18.44 -35.63
CA ASP A 1166 4.66 -18.06 -35.16
C ASP A 1166 4.24 -16.66 -35.68
N GLU A 1167 4.78 -16.19 -36.81
CA GLU A 1167 4.57 -14.81 -37.33
C GLU A 1167 3.13 -14.49 -37.76
N GLU A 1168 2.29 -15.51 -38.02
CA GLU A 1168 0.85 -15.35 -38.29
C GLU A 1168 -0.03 -15.45 -37.03
N ARG A 1169 0.53 -15.81 -35.87
CA ARG A 1169 -0.22 -16.27 -34.68
C ARG A 1169 -0.11 -15.35 -33.46
#